data_AF-A0A0P7B7S9-F1
#
_entry.id   AF-A0A0P7B7S9-F1
#
_cell.length_a   1.000
_cell.length_b   1.000
_cell.length_c   1.000
_cell.angle_alpha   90.00
_cell.angle_beta   90.00
_cell.angle_gamma   90.00
#
_symmetry.space_group_name_H-M   'P 1'
#
loop_
_entity.id
_entity.type
_entity.pdbx_description
1 polymer ?
#
loop_
_entity_poly.entity_id
_entity_poly.type
_entity_poly.pdbx_seq_one_letter_code
_entity_poly.pdbx_strand_id
1 'polypeptide(L)'
;MTEEKQLALFSETEYEDKAPNGYPVSCPTLDLSTTWDSAGKNLFVCRPPRQVVSKIHQVGAPGQKAPEAQAVTWKPDGQFLAVGWSDGFVRLMGLENNKAAHHIPVCESSEARITHIGWSSNIIADKGANIVAQALKSGLSTDLGYGGDDVPMDLPRELTFLEVDTALPKISPLPSASAGAGEDTMVFTLRTGIDFLFQPPKPEDYDQVNVMVIGTSDSKLQLSIYDSFIIGSFPCPTLGASAVSQLVHHASHPQVSTHALLLAEKSEEPAEVHLVPMDLPFISSSPINLSLLASKLTTLQKMLRYLKQTQLHMQVEWKNTRELPSRFLRSIEGDLENMETGPRGIVPALYHTVVTGHAYEPVREWLVDSLAERGHKRWDKAVVSGLENLRSLVHENFLPALDRCAIILSRLQGLAQFYDDRDDIGFSVTQINRVTDIISCLSFVGNKILIAVMDELEHFTAFSTWLRFQIDRLASSSSANEELTEKEATMDHDKVLTYIERYLTESPLKIFFDDIEKDDYNADWAHIEDGPNLLDTLDKQLTKQENGQLSMKALPHVDFLVNYVTTWCNRIFKDIAEAKKRSVRFGKPTKLSVGHPITRMDMRMCRTKSSDMKMVTALTSKETKNQVHIFSVGIDIVNGISSNLPPTSYCIDLGNQTLIDFKFLDDDTLIILASGESKFLPLLIYYPRP
;
A
#
# COMPACT_ATOMS: atom_id res chain seq x y z
N MET A 1 8.04 -46.23 24.57
CA MET A 1 7.48 -46.74 23.30
C MET A 1 6.62 -45.63 22.73
N THR A 2 7.21 -44.77 21.92
CA THR A 2 6.50 -43.72 21.17
C THR A 2 5.93 -44.37 19.92
N GLU A 3 4.62 -44.28 19.71
CA GLU A 3 3.95 -44.74 18.50
C GLU A 3 4.68 -44.19 17.26
N GLU A 4 5.06 -45.08 16.33
CA GLU A 4 5.60 -44.68 15.03
C GLU A 4 4.48 -43.99 14.25
N LYS A 5 4.49 -42.65 14.23
CA LYS A 5 3.57 -41.89 13.37
C LYS A 5 3.88 -42.25 11.90
N GLN A 6 2.94 -42.90 11.23
CA GLN A 6 3.04 -43.22 9.81
C GLN A 6 2.44 -42.10 8.97
N LEU A 7 3.18 -41.65 7.94
CA LEU A 7 2.68 -40.70 6.95
C LEU A 7 1.78 -41.44 5.95
N ALA A 8 0.62 -40.86 5.63
CA ALA A 8 -0.28 -41.36 4.59
C ALA A 8 -0.25 -40.43 3.37
N LEU A 9 -0.27 -41.02 2.17
CA LEU A 9 -0.34 -40.25 0.92
C LEU A 9 -1.74 -39.62 0.80
N PHE A 10 -1.80 -38.28 0.81
CA PHE A 10 -3.04 -37.54 0.62
C PHE A 10 -3.33 -37.28 -0.88
N SER A 11 -2.32 -36.84 -1.62
CA SER A 11 -2.43 -36.50 -3.05
C SER A 11 -1.08 -36.62 -3.74
N GLU A 12 -1.10 -36.90 -5.04
CA GLU A 12 0.09 -36.94 -5.90
C GLU A 12 -0.12 -36.02 -7.11
N THR A 13 0.92 -35.25 -7.43
CA THR A 13 0.92 -34.27 -8.52
C THR A 13 2.22 -34.38 -9.29
N GLU A 14 2.13 -34.60 -10.59
CA GLU A 14 3.29 -34.55 -11.48
C GLU A 14 3.36 -33.18 -12.16
N TYR A 15 4.54 -32.56 -12.13
CA TYR A 15 4.83 -31.30 -12.81
C TYR A 15 5.49 -31.56 -14.16
N GLU A 16 5.10 -30.78 -15.17
CA GLU A 16 5.67 -30.91 -16.54
C GLU A 16 7.14 -30.49 -16.59
N ASP A 17 7.52 -29.50 -15.77
CA ASP A 17 8.88 -29.00 -15.65
C ASP A 17 9.47 -29.27 -14.26
N LYS A 18 10.80 -29.34 -14.20
CA LYS A 18 11.53 -29.43 -12.93
C LYS A 18 11.30 -28.17 -12.09
N ALA A 19 10.81 -28.36 -10.87
CA ALA A 19 10.66 -27.25 -9.92
C ALA A 19 12.03 -26.61 -9.60
N PRO A 20 12.13 -25.27 -9.65
CA PRO A 20 13.35 -24.57 -9.24
C PRO A 20 13.60 -24.70 -7.72
N ASN A 21 14.84 -24.43 -7.31
CA ASN A 21 15.24 -24.47 -5.91
C ASN A 21 14.35 -23.53 -5.06
N GLY A 22 13.89 -24.02 -3.91
CA GLY A 22 13.02 -23.28 -3.00
C GLY A 22 11.52 -23.47 -3.27
N TYR A 23 11.12 -24.16 -4.34
CA TYR A 23 9.73 -24.52 -4.63
C TYR A 23 9.50 -26.04 -4.49
N PRO A 24 8.27 -26.48 -4.17
CA PRO A 24 7.09 -25.67 -3.85
C PRO A 24 7.17 -25.01 -2.46
N VAL A 25 6.47 -23.88 -2.30
CA VAL A 25 6.30 -23.21 -1.00
C VAL A 25 4.86 -23.40 -0.51
N SER A 26 4.68 -24.14 0.58
CA SER A 26 3.35 -24.42 1.13
C SER A 26 2.84 -23.26 1.99
N CYS A 27 1.52 -23.01 1.91
CA CYS A 27 0.83 -22.07 2.78
C CYS A 27 0.76 -22.62 4.21
N PRO A 28 1.03 -21.83 5.26
CA PRO A 28 0.99 -22.28 6.65
C PRO A 28 -0.41 -22.67 7.15
N THR A 29 -1.46 -22.04 6.62
CA THR A 29 -2.83 -22.14 7.14
C THR A 29 -3.80 -22.86 6.21
N LEU A 30 -3.55 -22.84 4.90
CA LEU A 30 -4.42 -23.42 3.88
C LEU A 30 -3.71 -24.54 3.12
N ASP A 31 -4.50 -25.41 2.49
CA ASP A 31 -4.04 -26.50 1.62
C ASP A 31 -3.57 -26.00 0.24
N LEU A 32 -2.74 -24.96 0.24
CA LEU A 32 -2.24 -24.28 -0.96
C LEU A 32 -0.72 -24.42 -1.05
N SER A 33 -0.23 -24.58 -2.27
CA SER A 33 1.19 -24.62 -2.57
C SER A 33 1.50 -23.70 -3.73
N THR A 34 2.59 -22.95 -3.61
CA THR A 34 3.09 -22.07 -4.66
C THR A 34 4.16 -22.78 -5.46
N THR A 35 4.04 -22.75 -6.78
CA THR A 35 5.01 -23.30 -7.72
C THR A 35 5.42 -22.26 -8.76
N TRP A 36 6.61 -22.43 -9.33
CA TRP A 36 7.13 -21.58 -10.40
C TRP A 36 7.16 -22.36 -11.71
N ASP A 37 6.53 -21.79 -12.74
CA ASP A 37 6.58 -22.27 -14.10
C ASP A 37 7.69 -21.53 -14.86
N SER A 38 8.74 -22.28 -15.22
CA SER A 38 9.92 -21.74 -15.91
C SER A 38 9.64 -21.42 -17.38
N ALA A 39 8.73 -22.14 -18.03
CA ALA A 39 8.38 -21.92 -19.44
C ALA A 39 7.53 -20.65 -19.61
N GLY A 40 6.54 -20.48 -18.73
CA GLY A 40 5.64 -19.34 -18.75
C GLY A 40 6.07 -18.12 -17.93
N LYS A 41 7.13 -18.25 -17.10
CA LYS A 41 7.55 -17.25 -16.08
C LYS A 41 6.39 -16.80 -15.18
N ASN A 42 5.55 -17.75 -14.82
CA ASN A 42 4.35 -17.52 -14.01
C ASN A 42 4.51 -18.20 -12.66
N LEU A 43 3.98 -17.54 -11.64
CA LEU A 43 3.85 -18.12 -10.32
C LEU A 43 2.42 -18.63 -10.16
N PHE A 44 2.29 -19.92 -9.87
CA PHE A 44 0.99 -20.57 -9.69
C PHE A 44 0.77 -20.88 -8.21
N VAL A 45 -0.44 -20.56 -7.72
CA VAL A 45 -0.92 -21.04 -6.43
C VAL A 45 -1.92 -22.14 -6.70
N CYS A 46 -1.60 -23.35 -6.25
CA CYS A 46 -2.36 -24.55 -6.54
C CYS A 46 -2.83 -25.24 -5.27
N ARG A 47 -4.09 -25.69 -5.28
CA ARG A 47 -4.62 -26.67 -4.33
C ARG A 47 -4.35 -28.09 -4.87
N PRO A 48 -3.80 -29.01 -4.07
CA PRO A 48 -3.64 -30.39 -4.51
C PRO A 48 -4.99 -31.04 -4.90
N PRO A 49 -5.04 -31.92 -5.92
CA PRO A 49 -3.89 -32.47 -6.66
C PRO A 49 -3.44 -31.65 -7.88
N ARG A 50 -4.15 -30.65 -8.39
CA ARG A 50 -3.62 -29.68 -9.41
C ARG A 50 -4.60 -28.53 -9.71
N GLN A 51 -5.45 -28.15 -8.77
CA GLN A 51 -6.43 -27.08 -8.99
C GLN A 51 -5.73 -25.73 -8.87
N VAL A 52 -5.57 -25.03 -10.00
CA VAL A 52 -5.01 -23.67 -10.01
C VAL A 52 -6.02 -22.72 -9.37
N VAL A 53 -5.61 -22.09 -8.28
CA VAL A 53 -6.39 -21.07 -7.57
C VAL A 53 -6.05 -19.67 -8.09
N SER A 54 -4.75 -19.40 -8.27
CA SER A 54 -4.27 -18.11 -8.74
C SER A 54 -3.07 -18.28 -9.69
N LYS A 55 -2.96 -17.36 -10.65
CA LYS A 55 -1.85 -17.26 -11.61
C LYS A 55 -1.31 -15.84 -11.57
N ILE A 56 -0.14 -15.68 -10.97
CA ILE A 56 0.54 -14.42 -10.82
C ILE A 56 1.60 -14.30 -11.92
N HIS A 57 1.56 -13.21 -12.67
CA HIS A 57 2.55 -12.87 -13.68
C HIS A 57 2.85 -11.38 -13.65
N GLN A 58 4.09 -11.01 -13.92
CA GLN A 58 4.50 -9.60 -14.02
C GLN A 58 4.72 -9.23 -15.49
N VAL A 59 4.36 -8.00 -15.83
CA VAL A 59 4.60 -7.43 -17.16
C VAL A 59 5.76 -6.45 -17.02
N GLY A 60 6.83 -6.67 -17.77
CA GLY A 60 7.95 -5.73 -17.79
C GLY A 60 7.52 -4.38 -18.39
N ALA A 61 8.20 -3.30 -17.99
CA ALA A 61 8.03 -2.00 -18.64
C ALA A 61 8.30 -2.12 -20.17
N PRO A 62 7.70 -1.25 -21.01
CA PRO A 62 7.92 -1.30 -22.46
C PRO A 62 9.42 -1.31 -22.81
N GLY A 63 9.90 -2.41 -23.42
CA GLY A 63 11.32 -2.59 -23.77
C GLY A 63 12.20 -3.28 -22.72
N GLN A 64 11.67 -3.62 -21.54
CA GLN A 64 12.38 -4.38 -20.50
C GLN A 64 11.84 -5.81 -20.38
N LYS A 65 12.71 -6.74 -19.96
CA LYS A 65 12.31 -8.13 -19.68
C LYS A 65 11.37 -8.15 -18.48
N ALA A 66 10.36 -9.02 -18.52
CA ALA A 66 9.49 -9.26 -17.37
C ALA A 66 10.31 -9.75 -16.16
N PRO A 67 10.07 -9.20 -14.96
CA PRO A 67 10.84 -9.57 -13.79
C PRO A 67 10.53 -11.01 -13.36
N GLU A 68 11.55 -11.69 -12.84
CA GLU A 68 11.47 -13.09 -12.39
C GLU A 68 11.43 -13.16 -10.86
N ALA A 69 10.74 -14.16 -10.31
CA ALA A 69 10.69 -14.37 -8.87
C ALA A 69 12.03 -14.95 -8.37
N GLN A 70 12.64 -14.28 -7.39
CA GLN A 70 13.91 -14.67 -6.78
C GLN A 70 13.73 -15.32 -5.39
N ALA A 71 12.76 -14.84 -4.62
CA ALA A 71 12.43 -15.37 -3.31
C ALA A 71 10.93 -15.28 -3.06
N VAL A 72 10.37 -16.27 -2.38
CA VAL A 72 8.93 -16.34 -2.08
C VAL A 72 8.71 -16.84 -0.66
N THR A 73 7.82 -16.17 0.07
CA THR A 73 7.41 -16.63 1.39
C THR A 73 5.96 -16.25 1.67
N TRP A 74 5.24 -17.12 2.38
CA TRP A 74 3.88 -16.84 2.83
C TRP A 74 3.91 -16.01 4.10
N LYS A 75 2.96 -15.08 4.23
CA LYS A 75 2.64 -14.50 5.53
C LYS A 75 2.16 -15.62 6.47
N PRO A 76 2.49 -15.58 7.77
CA PRO A 76 2.09 -16.63 8.71
C PRO A 76 0.57 -16.91 8.79
N ASP A 77 -0.26 -15.93 8.47
CA ASP A 77 -1.73 -16.07 8.39
C ASP A 77 -2.23 -16.72 7.09
N GLY A 78 -1.36 -16.86 6.08
CA GLY A 78 -1.66 -17.37 4.74
C GLY A 78 -2.45 -16.41 3.84
N GLN A 79 -2.68 -15.16 4.25
CA GLN A 79 -3.47 -14.19 3.47
C GLN A 79 -2.67 -13.59 2.31
N PHE A 80 -1.38 -13.36 2.53
CA PHE A 80 -0.48 -12.73 1.57
C PHE A 80 0.68 -13.64 1.20
N LEU A 81 1.09 -13.54 -0.06
CA LEU A 81 2.32 -14.12 -0.57
C LEU A 81 3.32 -12.99 -0.88
N ALA A 82 4.43 -12.92 -0.15
CA ALA A 82 5.52 -12.03 -0.50
C ALA A 82 6.36 -12.66 -1.61
N VAL A 83 6.51 -11.94 -2.71
CA VAL A 83 7.36 -12.34 -3.85
C VAL A 83 8.41 -11.25 -4.08
N GLY A 84 9.68 -11.61 -3.92
CA GLY A 84 10.82 -10.78 -4.30
C GLY A 84 11.13 -10.95 -5.77
N TRP A 85 11.03 -9.86 -6.52
CA TRP A 85 11.21 -9.84 -7.97
C TRP A 85 12.60 -9.35 -8.37
N SER A 86 13.05 -9.74 -9.55
CA SER A 86 14.37 -9.36 -10.09
C SER A 86 14.52 -7.87 -10.42
N ASP A 87 13.44 -7.09 -10.35
CA ASP A 87 13.48 -5.63 -10.46
C ASP A 87 13.85 -4.94 -9.14
N GLY A 88 14.06 -5.71 -8.07
CA GLY A 88 14.45 -5.21 -6.75
C GLY A 88 13.29 -4.80 -5.85
N PHE A 89 12.06 -5.16 -6.21
CA PHE A 89 10.87 -4.95 -5.39
C PHE A 89 10.38 -6.26 -4.77
N VAL A 90 9.98 -6.19 -3.50
CA VAL A 90 9.13 -7.21 -2.88
C VAL A 90 7.68 -6.78 -3.03
N ARG A 91 6.86 -7.63 -3.67
CA ARG A 91 5.44 -7.38 -3.87
C ARG A 91 4.61 -8.33 -3.01
N LEU A 92 3.64 -7.77 -2.28
CA LEU A 92 2.69 -8.56 -1.51
C LEU A 92 1.47 -8.89 -2.37
N MET A 93 1.34 -10.17 -2.72
CA MET A 93 0.29 -10.68 -3.61
C MET A 93 -0.85 -11.29 -2.80
N GLY A 94 -2.09 -10.96 -3.15
CA GLY A 94 -3.27 -11.63 -2.60
C GLY A 94 -3.61 -12.91 -3.36
N LEU A 95 -4.38 -13.80 -2.70
CA LEU A 95 -4.92 -15.00 -3.34
C LEU A 95 -5.98 -14.69 -4.40
N GLU A 96 -6.84 -13.70 -4.14
CA GLU A 96 -8.00 -13.37 -4.98
C GLU A 96 -7.66 -12.43 -6.14
N ASN A 97 -6.57 -11.68 -6.01
CA ASN A 97 -6.17 -10.68 -6.99
C ASN A 97 -4.72 -10.92 -7.43
N ASN A 98 -4.50 -11.09 -8.73
CA ASN A 98 -3.16 -11.25 -9.33
C ASN A 98 -2.35 -9.94 -9.32
N LYS A 99 -2.74 -8.94 -8.53
CA LYS A 99 -2.11 -7.63 -8.39
C LYS A 99 -1.54 -7.47 -6.98
N ALA A 100 -0.46 -6.72 -6.89
CA ALA A 100 0.21 -6.47 -5.63
C ALA A 100 -0.56 -5.44 -4.79
N ALA A 101 -0.81 -5.77 -3.53
CA ALA A 101 -1.34 -4.80 -2.56
C ALA A 101 -0.29 -3.75 -2.19
N HIS A 102 0.95 -4.21 -2.01
CA HIS A 102 2.07 -3.40 -1.56
C HIS A 102 3.31 -3.65 -2.43
N HIS A 103 4.01 -2.56 -2.72
CA HIS A 103 5.30 -2.54 -3.40
C HIS A 103 6.34 -2.05 -2.40
N ILE A 104 7.29 -2.91 -2.05
CA ILE A 104 8.32 -2.63 -1.07
C ILE A 104 9.64 -2.52 -1.84
N PRO A 105 10.20 -1.32 -2.03
CA PRO A 105 11.49 -1.16 -2.67
C PRO A 105 12.59 -1.73 -1.78
N VAL A 106 13.48 -2.55 -2.35
CA VAL A 106 14.58 -3.20 -1.63
C VAL A 106 15.95 -2.81 -2.17
N CYS A 107 16.16 -2.97 -3.46
CA CYS A 107 17.42 -2.64 -4.11
C CYS A 107 17.20 -2.19 -5.55
N GLU A 108 18.19 -1.53 -6.14
CA GLU A 108 18.17 -1.25 -7.57
C GLU A 108 18.51 -2.54 -8.34
N SER A 109 17.75 -2.83 -9.40
CA SER A 109 17.86 -4.05 -10.20
C SER A 109 19.25 -4.29 -10.82
N SER A 110 20.05 -3.22 -10.96
CA SER A 110 21.42 -3.29 -11.50
C SER A 110 22.47 -3.64 -10.44
N GLU A 111 22.17 -3.47 -9.14
CA GLU A 111 23.18 -3.49 -8.08
C GLU A 111 23.10 -4.74 -7.20
N ALA A 112 21.90 -5.25 -6.95
CA ALA A 112 21.71 -6.40 -6.05
C ALA A 112 20.49 -7.26 -6.42
N ARG A 113 20.51 -8.50 -5.94
CA ARG A 113 19.39 -9.45 -5.99
C ARG A 113 18.87 -9.74 -4.60
N ILE A 114 17.58 -10.06 -4.50
CA ILE A 114 16.95 -10.54 -3.28
C ILE A 114 17.37 -12.01 -3.10
N THR A 115 17.95 -12.32 -1.94
CA THR A 115 18.50 -13.65 -1.62
C THR A 115 17.56 -14.48 -0.76
N HIS A 116 16.90 -13.86 0.21
CA HIS A 116 15.99 -14.54 1.13
C HIS A 116 14.94 -13.56 1.68
N ILE A 117 13.72 -14.07 1.94
CA ILE A 117 12.65 -13.33 2.62
C ILE A 117 12.15 -14.20 3.77
N GLY A 118 12.38 -13.75 4.99
CA GLY A 118 11.78 -14.33 6.20
C GLY A 118 10.55 -13.52 6.62
N TRP A 119 9.45 -14.19 6.91
CA TRP A 119 8.23 -13.54 7.42
C TRP A 119 7.70 -14.31 8.62
N SER A 120 7.52 -13.61 9.73
CA SER A 120 7.09 -14.17 11.00
C SER A 120 6.11 -13.27 11.74
N SER A 121 5.35 -13.85 12.67
CA SER A 121 4.45 -13.12 13.58
C SER A 121 4.96 -13.24 15.01
N ASN A 122 4.99 -12.13 15.74
CA ASN A 122 5.35 -12.05 17.15
C ASN A 122 4.12 -11.59 17.96
N ILE A 123 3.79 -12.31 19.02
CA ILE A 123 2.66 -12.02 19.91
C ILE A 123 3.11 -11.00 20.97
N ILE A 124 2.42 -9.86 21.03
CA ILE A 124 2.66 -8.75 21.97
C ILE A 124 1.83 -8.90 23.24
N ALA A 125 0.73 -9.66 23.21
CA ALA A 125 -0.26 -9.73 24.29
C ALA A 125 0.40 -9.84 25.68
N ASP A 126 0.19 -8.80 26.49
CA ASP A 126 0.78 -8.69 27.80
C ASP A 126 0.27 -9.82 28.71
N LYS A 127 1.18 -10.60 29.30
CA LYS A 127 0.82 -11.53 30.36
C LYS A 127 0.14 -10.81 31.54
N GLY A 128 0.38 -9.50 31.69
CA GLY A 128 -0.29 -8.62 32.64
C GLY A 128 -1.81 -8.52 32.44
N ALA A 129 -2.31 -8.46 31.20
CA ALA A 129 -3.74 -8.44 30.92
C ALA A 129 -4.41 -9.75 31.35
N ASN A 130 -3.72 -10.89 31.20
CA ASN A 130 -4.16 -12.17 31.75
C ASN A 130 -4.15 -12.19 33.29
N ILE A 131 -3.22 -11.50 33.94
CA ILE A 131 -3.18 -11.40 35.41
C ILE A 131 -4.30 -10.52 35.93
N VAL A 132 -4.59 -9.37 35.30
CA VAL A 132 -5.71 -8.49 35.68
C VAL A 132 -7.05 -9.18 35.38
N ALA A 133 -7.19 -9.86 34.25
CA ALA A 133 -8.36 -10.68 33.93
C ALA A 133 -8.51 -11.87 34.90
N GLN A 134 -7.41 -12.52 35.33
CA GLN A 134 -7.43 -13.57 36.36
C GLN A 134 -7.73 -13.01 37.76
N ALA A 135 -7.22 -11.84 38.11
CA ALA A 135 -7.48 -11.17 39.38
C ALA A 135 -8.94 -10.71 39.46
N LEU A 136 -9.50 -10.15 38.38
CA LEU A 136 -10.92 -9.83 38.25
C LEU A 136 -11.78 -11.10 38.29
N LYS A 137 -11.36 -12.20 37.66
CA LYS A 137 -12.01 -13.52 37.82
C LYS A 137 -12.01 -13.98 39.28
N SER A 138 -10.93 -13.79 40.03
CA SER A 138 -10.87 -14.18 41.45
C SER A 138 -11.69 -13.28 42.37
N GLY A 139 -11.90 -12.01 41.99
CA GLY A 139 -12.70 -11.05 42.76
C GLY A 139 -14.21 -11.08 42.47
N LEU A 140 -14.62 -11.43 41.25
CA LEU A 140 -16.03 -11.43 40.81
C LEU A 140 -16.70 -12.81 40.86
N SER A 141 -15.94 -13.91 40.95
CA SER A 141 -16.49 -15.27 40.98
C SER A 141 -17.17 -15.67 42.30
N THR A 142 -17.22 -14.79 43.29
CA THR A 142 -17.89 -15.07 44.57
C THR A 142 -19.36 -14.62 44.65
N ASP A 143 -19.90 -13.81 43.72
CA ASP A 143 -21.25 -13.24 43.92
C ASP A 143 -22.26 -13.27 42.75
N LEU A 144 -21.91 -13.78 41.56
CA LEU A 144 -22.89 -13.84 40.45
C LEU A 144 -22.84 -15.17 39.72
N GLY A 145 -23.74 -16.08 40.11
CA GLY A 145 -23.95 -17.40 39.49
C GLY A 145 -24.61 -17.33 38.11
N TYR A 146 -23.89 -16.86 37.10
CA TYR A 146 -24.24 -17.06 35.69
C TYR A 146 -23.21 -17.97 35.01
N GLY A 147 -23.66 -19.15 34.62
CA GLY A 147 -22.90 -20.07 33.77
C GLY A 147 -22.97 -19.61 32.32
N GLY A 148 -21.92 -18.96 31.86
CA GLY A 148 -21.65 -18.62 30.47
C GLY A 148 -20.18 -18.24 30.35
N ASP A 149 -19.49 -18.78 29.34
CA ASP A 149 -18.06 -18.57 29.04
C ASP A 149 -17.75 -17.13 28.53
N ASP A 150 -18.34 -16.10 29.15
CA ASP A 150 -18.04 -14.71 28.82
C ASP A 150 -16.75 -14.29 29.54
N VAL A 151 -15.67 -14.24 28.76
CA VAL A 151 -14.42 -13.60 29.14
C VAL A 151 -14.76 -12.15 29.55
N PRO A 152 -14.42 -11.68 30.77
CA PRO A 152 -14.67 -10.29 31.15
C PRO A 152 -13.91 -9.39 30.17
N MET A 153 -14.67 -8.60 29.39
CA MET A 153 -14.13 -7.68 28.40
C MET A 153 -13.19 -6.68 29.10
N ASP A 154 -11.94 -6.62 28.65
CA ASP A 154 -10.98 -5.63 29.09
C ASP A 154 -11.38 -4.27 28.49
N LEU A 155 -12.24 -3.54 29.22
CA LEU A 155 -12.84 -2.29 28.75
C LEU A 155 -11.79 -1.26 28.27
N PRO A 156 -10.66 -1.01 28.98
CA PRO A 156 -9.57 -0.20 28.46
C PRO A 156 -9.04 -0.65 27.09
N ARG A 157 -8.86 -1.96 26.91
CA ARG A 157 -8.40 -2.54 25.64
C ARG A 157 -9.43 -2.34 24.52
N GLU A 158 -10.70 -2.66 24.78
CA GLU A 158 -11.79 -2.46 23.82
C GLU A 158 -11.95 -1.00 23.40
N LEU A 159 -11.83 -0.05 24.34
CA LEU A 159 -11.88 1.39 24.02
C LEU A 159 -10.68 1.85 23.18
N THR A 160 -9.51 1.24 23.40
CA THR A 160 -8.28 1.59 22.67
C THR A 160 -8.33 1.10 21.23
N PHE A 161 -8.89 -0.08 21.00
CA PHE A 161 -9.04 -0.69 19.67
C PHE A 161 -10.41 -0.43 19.03
N LEU A 162 -11.25 0.43 19.62
CA LEU A 162 -12.53 0.81 19.06
C LEU A 162 -12.35 1.47 17.68
N GLU A 163 -12.68 0.71 16.64
CA GLU A 163 -12.55 1.16 15.26
C GLU A 163 -13.81 1.85 14.75
N VAL A 164 -13.72 3.17 14.61
CA VAL A 164 -14.76 3.98 13.96
C VAL A 164 -14.84 3.66 12.46
N ASP A 165 -13.76 3.12 11.87
CA ASP A 165 -13.67 2.79 10.44
C ASP A 165 -14.75 1.80 9.98
N THR A 166 -15.19 0.90 10.87
CA THR A 166 -16.28 -0.06 10.59
C THR A 166 -17.67 0.58 10.48
N ALA A 167 -17.85 1.75 11.09
CA ALA A 167 -19.11 2.51 11.06
C ALA A 167 -19.18 3.48 9.88
N LEU A 168 -18.04 3.77 9.22
CA LEU A 168 -18.00 4.63 8.06
C LEU A 168 -18.46 3.88 6.80
N PRO A 169 -19.05 4.56 5.80
CA PRO A 169 -19.29 3.98 4.49
C PRO A 169 -18.00 3.37 3.93
N LYS A 170 -18.08 2.36 3.07
CA LYS A 170 -16.89 1.81 2.40
C LYS A 170 -16.36 2.78 1.33
N ILE A 171 -15.05 2.77 1.08
CA ILE A 171 -14.43 3.58 0.02
C ILE A 171 -14.95 3.14 -1.35
N SER A 172 -15.34 4.10 -2.19
CA SER A 172 -15.83 3.84 -3.55
C SER A 172 -14.68 3.54 -4.52
N PRO A 173 -14.87 2.62 -5.49
CA PRO A 173 -13.92 2.42 -6.57
C PRO A 173 -13.77 3.68 -7.44
N LEU A 174 -12.56 3.87 -7.96
CA LEU A 174 -12.26 4.96 -8.89
C LEU A 174 -12.68 4.57 -10.32
N PRO A 175 -13.04 5.55 -11.18
CA PRO A 175 -13.45 5.26 -12.55
C PRO A 175 -12.31 4.68 -13.38
N SER A 176 -12.55 3.59 -14.13
CA SER A 176 -11.51 2.99 -14.98
C SER A 176 -11.11 3.86 -16.18
N ALA A 177 -11.94 4.82 -16.59
CA ALA A 177 -11.76 5.61 -17.82
C ALA A 177 -10.59 6.62 -17.72
N SER A 178 -10.36 7.19 -16.55
CA SER A 178 -9.35 8.25 -16.31
C SER A 178 -8.16 7.76 -15.48
N ALA A 179 -7.98 6.44 -15.43
CA ALA A 179 -7.11 5.76 -14.48
C ALA A 179 -5.60 5.91 -14.80
N GLY A 180 -5.26 6.27 -16.04
CA GLY A 180 -3.88 6.42 -16.48
C GLY A 180 -3.14 5.08 -16.57
N ALA A 181 -1.83 5.12 -16.81
CA ALA A 181 -0.96 3.95 -16.92
C ALA A 181 -0.08 3.81 -15.66
N GLY A 182 -0.65 3.30 -14.57
CA GLY A 182 0.07 3.02 -13.32
C GLY A 182 -0.31 1.65 -12.75
N GLU A 183 0.56 1.06 -11.93
CA GLU A 183 0.26 -0.21 -11.24
C GLU A 183 -0.79 -0.01 -10.13
N ASP A 184 -0.75 1.15 -9.45
CA ASP A 184 -1.71 1.55 -8.41
C ASP A 184 -3.10 1.87 -8.99
N THR A 185 -3.14 2.29 -10.26
CA THR A 185 -4.36 2.59 -11.00
C THR A 185 -5.39 1.46 -10.93
N MET A 186 -4.95 0.22 -11.12
CA MET A 186 -5.86 -0.92 -11.25
C MET A 186 -6.34 -1.46 -9.90
N VAL A 187 -5.65 -1.13 -8.80
CA VAL A 187 -6.02 -1.61 -7.46
C VAL A 187 -7.22 -0.83 -6.92
N PHE A 188 -7.27 0.48 -7.21
CA PHE A 188 -8.34 1.35 -6.72
C PHE A 188 -9.57 1.42 -7.66
N THR A 189 -9.50 0.90 -8.88
CA THR A 189 -10.65 0.85 -9.81
C THR A 189 -11.56 -0.35 -9.56
N LEU A 190 -11.03 -1.43 -8.99
CA LEU A 190 -11.78 -2.65 -8.69
C LEU A 190 -12.27 -2.66 -7.25
N ARG A 191 -13.55 -3.00 -7.05
CA ARG A 191 -14.13 -3.11 -5.71
C ARG A 191 -13.42 -4.18 -4.87
N THR A 192 -13.09 -5.32 -5.48
CA THR A 192 -12.31 -6.39 -4.82
C THR A 192 -10.92 -5.92 -4.41
N GLY A 193 -10.28 -5.05 -5.19
CA GLY A 193 -8.98 -4.45 -4.86
C GLY A 193 -9.07 -3.50 -3.66
N ILE A 194 -10.10 -2.65 -3.61
CA ILE A 194 -10.37 -1.77 -2.46
C ILE A 194 -10.71 -2.58 -1.21
N ASP A 195 -11.65 -3.52 -1.31
CA ASP A 195 -12.05 -4.34 -0.16
C ASP A 195 -10.87 -5.18 0.35
N PHE A 196 -9.92 -5.56 -0.51
CA PHE A 196 -8.67 -6.24 -0.13
C PHE A 196 -7.65 -5.30 0.56
N LEU A 197 -7.50 -4.06 0.07
CA LEU A 197 -6.57 -3.11 0.68
C LEU A 197 -7.08 -2.55 2.02
N PHE A 198 -8.37 -2.28 2.12
CA PHE A 198 -9.01 -1.64 3.28
C PHE A 198 -9.82 -2.66 4.09
N GLN A 199 -9.23 -3.81 4.39
CA GLN A 199 -9.83 -4.77 5.32
C GLN A 199 -9.71 -4.22 6.75
N PRO A 200 -10.81 -4.23 7.53
CA PRO A 200 -10.72 -3.91 8.95
C PRO A 200 -9.86 -4.98 9.63
N PRO A 201 -8.85 -4.59 10.43
CA PRO A 201 -8.05 -5.53 11.21
C PRO A 201 -8.95 -6.36 12.13
N LYS A 202 -8.65 -7.65 12.26
CA LYS A 202 -9.33 -8.51 13.22
C LYS A 202 -8.82 -8.19 14.63
N PRO A 203 -9.62 -8.45 15.68
CA PRO A 203 -9.16 -8.28 17.07
C PRO A 203 -7.84 -9.01 17.37
N GLU A 204 -7.66 -10.18 16.76
CA GLU A 204 -6.45 -11.02 16.89
C GLU A 204 -5.20 -10.37 16.27
N ASP A 205 -5.36 -9.51 15.25
CA ASP A 205 -4.25 -8.83 14.58
C ASP A 205 -3.63 -7.74 15.48
N TYR A 206 -4.39 -7.23 16.46
CA TYR A 206 -3.88 -6.24 17.40
C TYR A 206 -2.89 -6.79 18.42
N ASP A 207 -2.92 -8.10 18.64
CA ASP A 207 -2.01 -8.78 19.56
C ASP A 207 -0.74 -9.27 18.87
N GLN A 208 -0.59 -9.00 17.58
CA GLN A 208 0.48 -9.57 16.75
C GLN A 208 1.26 -8.48 16.00
N VAL A 209 2.56 -8.71 15.85
CA VAL A 209 3.46 -7.96 14.96
C VAL A 209 3.92 -8.89 13.88
N ASN A 210 3.58 -8.60 12.64
CA ASN A 210 4.20 -9.27 11.52
C ASN A 210 5.54 -8.59 11.22
N VAL A 211 6.63 -9.35 11.23
CA VAL A 211 7.99 -8.91 10.95
C VAL A 211 8.47 -9.60 9.70
N MET A 212 8.94 -8.81 8.72
CA MET A 212 9.54 -9.31 7.50
C MET A 212 11.00 -8.85 7.42
N VAL A 213 11.89 -9.80 7.16
CA VAL A 213 13.33 -9.60 7.02
C VAL A 213 13.74 -10.03 5.61
N ILE A 214 14.28 -9.09 4.84
CA ILE A 214 14.71 -9.30 3.46
C ILE A 214 16.22 -9.21 3.40
N GLY A 215 16.88 -10.23 2.87
CA GLY A 215 18.32 -10.23 2.63
C GLY A 215 18.65 -9.99 1.17
N THR A 216 19.67 -9.18 0.91
CA THR A 216 20.15 -8.86 -0.44
C THR A 216 21.57 -9.36 -0.68
N SER A 217 21.95 -9.51 -1.95
CA SER A 217 23.29 -10.00 -2.32
C SER A 217 24.42 -9.03 -2.01
N ASP A 218 24.13 -7.73 -1.87
CA ASP A 218 25.07 -6.68 -1.49
C ASP A 218 25.30 -6.59 0.04
N SER A 219 24.97 -7.67 0.77
CA SER A 219 25.16 -7.79 2.22
C SER A 219 24.37 -6.78 3.03
N LYS A 220 23.14 -6.46 2.59
CA LYS A 220 22.18 -5.67 3.36
C LYS A 220 21.01 -6.54 3.82
N LEU A 221 20.45 -6.15 4.95
CA LEU A 221 19.23 -6.68 5.54
C LEU A 221 18.23 -5.54 5.62
N GLN A 222 17.05 -5.71 5.05
CA GLN A 222 15.95 -4.78 5.21
C GLN A 222 14.91 -5.36 6.14
N LEU A 223 14.53 -4.56 7.14
CA LEU A 223 13.49 -4.89 8.10
C LEU A 223 12.23 -4.09 7.77
N SER A 224 11.11 -4.79 7.68
CA SER A 224 9.78 -4.17 7.68
C SER A 224 8.86 -4.84 8.70
N ILE A 225 7.87 -4.09 9.16
CA ILE A 225 6.83 -4.55 10.08
C ILE A 225 5.44 -4.27 9.50
N TYR A 226 4.43 -5.02 9.97
CA TYR A 226 3.02 -4.86 9.56
C TYR A 226 2.85 -4.79 8.05
N ASP A 227 3.38 -5.83 7.40
CA ASP A 227 3.32 -6.12 5.99
C ASP A 227 4.20 -5.19 5.11
N SER A 228 4.10 -3.86 5.24
CA SER A 228 4.79 -2.92 4.32
C SER A 228 5.56 -1.77 4.96
N PHE A 229 5.49 -1.57 6.29
CA PHE A 229 6.16 -0.45 6.93
C PHE A 229 7.67 -0.72 7.09
N ILE A 230 8.50 -0.01 6.33
CA ILE A 230 9.95 -0.21 6.32
C ILE A 230 10.58 0.48 7.53
N ILE A 231 11.25 -0.29 8.38
CA ILE A 231 12.05 0.23 9.51
C ILE A 231 13.42 0.69 9.02
N GLY A 232 14.01 -0.04 8.07
CA GLY A 232 15.21 0.40 7.39
C GLY A 232 16.11 -0.75 6.92
N SER A 233 17.19 -0.35 6.26
CA SER A 233 18.26 -1.24 5.82
C SER A 233 19.46 -1.20 6.78
N PHE A 234 20.05 -2.36 7.04
CA PHE A 234 21.18 -2.62 7.92
C PHE A 234 22.26 -3.39 7.15
N PRO A 235 23.55 -3.09 7.34
CA PRO A 235 24.60 -3.96 6.83
C PRO A 235 24.59 -5.30 7.59
N CYS A 236 24.80 -6.41 6.90
CA CYS A 236 25.03 -7.70 7.54
C CYS A 236 26.25 -7.60 8.48
N PRO A 237 26.19 -8.17 9.69
CA PRO A 237 27.35 -8.28 10.57
C PRO A 237 28.52 -8.97 9.85
N THR A 238 29.71 -8.37 9.92
CA THR A 238 30.92 -8.89 9.25
C THR A 238 31.32 -10.26 9.82
N LEU A 239 31.48 -11.23 8.93
CA LEU A 239 31.86 -12.60 9.25
C LEU A 239 33.39 -12.76 9.17
N GLY A 240 34.10 -12.29 10.19
CA GLY A 240 35.56 -12.40 10.23
C GLY A 240 36.26 -11.57 9.14
N ALA A 241 37.14 -12.19 8.34
CA ALA A 241 38.00 -11.51 7.36
C ALA A 241 37.35 -11.28 5.98
N SER A 242 36.18 -11.87 5.70
CA SER A 242 35.47 -11.67 4.43
C SER A 242 34.44 -10.55 4.53
N ALA A 243 34.38 -9.72 3.49
CA ALA A 243 33.55 -8.52 3.45
C ALA A 243 32.09 -8.78 3.00
N VAL A 244 31.76 -10.00 2.55
CA VAL A 244 30.47 -10.33 1.96
C VAL A 244 29.73 -11.36 2.82
N SER A 245 28.50 -11.05 3.19
CA SER A 245 27.64 -11.90 4.01
C SER A 245 26.19 -11.78 3.55
N GLN A 246 25.57 -12.89 3.17
CA GLN A 246 24.21 -12.95 2.66
C GLN A 246 23.32 -13.73 3.63
N LEU A 247 22.05 -13.32 3.74
CA LEU A 247 21.04 -14.05 4.50
C LEU A 247 20.64 -15.31 3.75
N VAL A 248 20.74 -16.46 4.40
CA VAL A 248 20.36 -17.74 3.81
C VAL A 248 19.09 -18.29 4.44
N HIS A 249 18.94 -18.15 5.75
CA HIS A 249 17.73 -18.56 6.48
C HIS A 249 17.36 -17.57 7.58
N HIS A 250 16.05 -17.47 7.82
CA HIS A 250 15.43 -16.76 8.93
C HIS A 250 14.54 -17.73 9.72
N ALA A 251 14.61 -17.65 11.05
CA ALA A 251 13.69 -18.33 11.94
C ALA A 251 13.33 -17.41 13.10
N SER A 252 12.17 -17.61 13.71
CA SER A 252 11.74 -16.86 14.88
C SER A 252 10.70 -17.66 15.65
N HIS A 253 10.43 -17.22 16.88
CA HIS A 253 9.40 -17.81 17.73
C HIS A 253 8.36 -16.75 18.10
N PRO A 254 7.04 -17.02 18.01
CA PRO A 254 6.03 -15.98 18.20
C PRO A 254 6.07 -15.27 19.55
N GLN A 255 6.49 -15.95 20.61
CA GLN A 255 6.49 -15.38 21.97
C GLN A 255 7.75 -14.55 22.32
N VAL A 256 8.63 -14.31 21.36
CA VAL A 256 9.97 -13.75 21.59
C VAL A 256 10.26 -12.67 20.57
N SER A 257 10.86 -11.56 20.98
CA SER A 257 11.20 -10.42 20.09
C SER A 257 12.52 -10.57 19.33
N THR A 258 13.28 -11.64 19.58
CA THR A 258 14.55 -11.96 18.92
C THR A 258 14.32 -12.89 17.74
N HIS A 259 14.88 -12.55 16.58
CA HIS A 259 14.86 -13.37 15.38
C HIS A 259 16.24 -14.02 15.18
N ALA A 260 16.27 -15.26 14.70
CA ALA A 260 17.48 -15.97 14.36
C ALA A 260 17.80 -15.77 12.87
N LEU A 261 18.98 -15.22 12.57
CA LEU A 261 19.48 -15.05 11.21
C LEU A 261 20.64 -15.99 10.95
N LEU A 262 20.61 -16.64 9.79
CA LEU A 262 21.59 -17.61 9.35
C LEU A 262 22.33 -17.01 8.15
N LEU A 263 23.56 -16.55 8.39
CA LEU A 263 24.35 -15.79 7.44
C LEU A 263 25.49 -16.65 6.86
N ALA A 264 25.77 -16.49 5.57
CA ALA A 264 26.87 -17.16 4.91
C ALA A 264 27.55 -16.27 3.85
N GLU A 265 28.81 -16.55 3.53
CA GLU A 265 29.54 -15.82 2.48
C GLU A 265 28.95 -16.09 1.08
N LYS A 266 28.47 -17.33 0.87
CA LYS A 266 27.84 -17.78 -0.37
C LYS A 266 26.50 -18.44 -0.05
N SER A 267 25.50 -18.17 -0.89
CA SER A 267 24.20 -18.83 -0.80
C SER A 267 24.25 -20.31 -1.18
N GLU A 268 25.17 -20.71 -2.06
CA GLU A 268 25.35 -22.10 -2.47
C GLU A 268 26.68 -22.65 -1.93
N GLU A 269 26.59 -23.80 -1.27
CA GLU A 269 27.74 -24.54 -0.72
C GLU A 269 28.71 -23.71 0.13
N PRO A 270 28.21 -22.98 1.16
CA PRO A 270 29.09 -22.25 2.04
C PRO A 270 29.98 -23.20 2.86
N ALA A 271 31.25 -22.83 3.03
CA ALA A 271 32.17 -23.57 3.89
C ALA A 271 31.76 -23.49 5.37
N GLU A 272 31.22 -22.33 5.77
CA GLU A 272 30.86 -22.02 7.14
C GLU A 272 29.62 -21.14 7.17
N VAL A 273 28.84 -21.29 8.23
CA VAL A 273 27.57 -20.59 8.43
C VAL A 273 27.61 -19.92 9.81
N HIS A 274 27.03 -18.73 9.92
CA HIS A 274 27.03 -17.96 11.15
C HIS A 274 25.61 -17.69 11.63
N LEU A 275 25.34 -18.09 12.86
CA LEU A 275 24.09 -17.79 13.55
C LEU A 275 24.21 -16.43 14.23
N VAL A 276 23.34 -15.49 13.85
CA VAL A 276 23.27 -14.15 14.44
C VAL A 276 21.86 -13.89 14.97
N PRO A 277 21.67 -13.65 16.28
CA PRO A 277 20.40 -13.17 16.78
C PRO A 277 20.21 -11.68 16.42
N MET A 278 19.03 -11.34 15.92
CA MET A 278 18.58 -9.98 15.66
C MET A 278 17.51 -9.65 16.70
N ASP A 279 17.89 -8.79 17.65
CA ASP A 279 17.02 -8.35 18.71
C ASP A 279 16.17 -7.17 18.24
N LEU A 280 14.86 -7.25 18.50
CA LEU A 280 13.91 -6.17 18.28
C LEU A 280 13.32 -5.71 19.63
N PRO A 281 14.10 -5.03 20.50
CA PRO A 281 13.65 -4.60 21.82
C PRO A 281 12.36 -3.79 21.79
N PHE A 282 12.11 -3.00 20.73
CA PHE A 282 10.89 -2.22 20.56
C PHE A 282 9.61 -3.07 20.47
N ILE A 283 9.70 -4.39 20.23
CA ILE A 283 8.55 -5.29 20.31
C ILE A 283 8.29 -5.69 21.77
N SER A 284 9.35 -5.95 22.56
CA SER A 284 9.25 -6.39 23.96
C SER A 284 9.07 -5.27 24.99
N SER A 285 9.62 -4.09 24.70
CA SER A 285 9.72 -2.95 25.63
C SER A 285 8.61 -1.93 25.43
N SER A 286 7.80 -2.09 24.40
CA SER A 286 6.80 -1.11 24.02
C SER A 286 5.46 -1.40 24.68
N PRO A 287 5.03 -0.60 25.69
CA PRO A 287 3.64 -0.52 26.11
C PRO A 287 2.76 0.25 25.09
N ILE A 288 3.37 0.83 24.05
CA ILE A 288 2.63 1.39 22.92
C ILE A 288 1.94 0.24 22.22
N ASN A 289 0.67 0.41 21.88
CA ASN A 289 -0.03 -0.42 20.92
C ASN A 289 0.65 -0.24 19.56
N LEU A 290 1.82 -0.86 19.39
CA LEU A 290 2.60 -0.87 18.16
C LEU A 290 1.73 -1.36 17.01
N SER A 291 0.79 -2.26 17.32
CA SER A 291 -0.26 -2.73 16.43
C SER A 291 -1.22 -1.63 16.00
N LEU A 292 -1.70 -0.81 16.94
CA LEU A 292 -2.53 0.36 16.63
C LEU A 292 -1.75 1.38 15.80
N LEU A 293 -0.53 1.72 16.22
CA LEU A 293 0.32 2.65 15.51
C LEU A 293 0.53 2.19 14.07
N ALA A 294 1.00 0.96 13.88
CA ALA A 294 1.30 0.46 12.55
C ALA A 294 0.06 0.23 11.69
N SER A 295 -1.06 -0.23 12.27
CA SER A 295 -2.36 -0.31 11.58
C SER A 295 -2.78 1.06 11.04
N LYS A 296 -2.71 2.11 11.88
CA LYS A 296 -3.09 3.47 11.49
C LYS A 296 -2.10 4.09 10.51
N LEU A 297 -0.79 3.86 10.64
CA LEU A 297 0.21 4.31 9.66
C LEU A 297 0.03 3.63 8.30
N THR A 298 -0.19 2.31 8.29
CA THR A 298 -0.38 1.54 7.05
C THR A 298 -1.68 1.94 6.36
N THR A 299 -2.74 2.18 7.12
CA THR A 299 -4.02 2.69 6.59
C THR A 299 -3.85 4.12 6.04
N LEU A 300 -3.09 4.97 6.72
CA LEU A 300 -2.76 6.32 6.23
C LEU A 300 -1.98 6.26 4.91
N GLN A 301 -0.97 5.39 4.80
CA GLN A 301 -0.21 5.18 3.55
C GLN A 301 -1.11 4.74 2.40
N LYS A 302 -2.02 3.79 2.64
CA LYS A 302 -3.02 3.35 1.66
C LYS A 302 -3.95 4.50 1.26
N MET A 303 -4.38 5.32 2.21
CA MET A 303 -5.26 6.47 1.96
C MET A 303 -4.57 7.58 1.16
N LEU A 304 -3.29 7.85 1.42
CA LEU A 304 -2.51 8.82 0.64
C LEU A 304 -2.35 8.37 -0.82
N ARG A 305 -2.12 7.08 -1.06
CA ARG A 305 -2.10 6.50 -2.42
C ARG A 305 -3.45 6.67 -3.11
N TYR A 306 -4.54 6.39 -2.41
CA TYR A 306 -5.89 6.59 -2.92
C TYR A 306 -6.17 8.07 -3.26
N LEU A 307 -5.85 8.99 -2.35
CA LEU A 307 -5.98 10.44 -2.55
C LEU A 307 -5.19 10.93 -3.76
N LYS A 308 -3.94 10.45 -3.93
CA LYS A 308 -3.12 10.80 -5.09
C LYS A 308 -3.78 10.35 -6.39
N GLN A 309 -4.30 9.12 -6.42
CA GLN A 309 -5.01 8.62 -7.59
C GLN A 309 -6.29 9.42 -7.86
N THR A 310 -7.11 9.70 -6.83
CA THR A 310 -8.32 10.54 -6.98
C THR A 310 -8.00 11.92 -7.53
N GLN A 311 -6.93 12.56 -7.04
CA GLN A 311 -6.46 13.87 -7.52
C GLN A 311 -6.08 13.84 -9.01
N LEU A 312 -5.42 12.76 -9.49
CA LEU A 312 -5.12 12.58 -10.91
C LEU A 312 -6.39 12.41 -11.75
N HIS A 313 -7.36 11.63 -11.28
CA HIS A 313 -8.67 11.51 -11.96
C HIS A 313 -9.39 12.85 -12.08
N MET A 314 -9.41 13.64 -11.00
CA MET A 314 -10.03 14.97 -11.01
C MET A 314 -9.40 15.89 -12.06
N GLN A 315 -8.07 15.86 -12.20
CA GLN A 315 -7.37 16.63 -13.25
C GLN A 315 -7.73 16.15 -14.66
N VAL A 316 -7.81 14.84 -14.89
CA VAL A 316 -8.14 14.29 -16.20
C VAL A 316 -9.58 14.63 -16.59
N GLU A 317 -10.55 14.42 -15.69
CA GLU A 317 -11.94 14.78 -15.96
C GLU A 317 -12.10 16.28 -16.21
N TRP A 318 -11.40 17.12 -15.43
CA TRP A 318 -11.37 18.55 -15.69
C TRP A 318 -10.84 18.90 -17.08
N LYS A 319 -9.68 18.35 -17.48
CA LYS A 319 -9.10 18.58 -18.82
C LYS A 319 -10.06 18.13 -19.93
N ASN A 320 -10.74 16.99 -19.76
CA ASN A 320 -11.74 16.48 -20.70
C ASN A 320 -12.91 17.46 -20.91
N THR A 321 -13.36 18.18 -19.87
CA THR A 321 -14.42 19.19 -20.03
C THR A 321 -13.99 20.40 -20.87
N ARG A 322 -12.69 20.66 -21.03
CA ARG A 322 -12.18 21.88 -21.66
C ARG A 322 -11.50 21.67 -23.01
N GLU A 323 -10.87 20.53 -23.24
CA GLU A 323 -10.16 20.27 -24.50
C GLU A 323 -11.07 20.35 -25.74
N LEU A 324 -12.27 19.78 -25.68
CA LEU A 324 -13.18 19.81 -26.82
C LEU A 324 -13.83 21.19 -27.04
N PRO A 325 -14.42 21.84 -26.01
CA PRO A 325 -14.96 23.19 -26.17
C PRO A 325 -13.93 24.22 -26.65
N SER A 326 -12.71 24.19 -26.11
CA SER A 326 -11.65 25.13 -26.52
C SER A 326 -11.28 25.00 -28.00
N ARG A 327 -11.36 23.80 -28.59
CA ARG A 327 -11.17 23.61 -30.04
C ARG A 327 -12.29 24.25 -30.86
N PHE A 328 -13.54 24.16 -30.40
CA PHE A 328 -14.68 24.81 -31.07
C PHE A 328 -14.65 26.34 -30.92
N LEU A 329 -14.14 26.87 -29.82
CA LEU A 329 -13.98 28.31 -29.62
C LEU A 329 -12.83 28.87 -30.47
N ARG A 330 -11.68 28.19 -30.51
CA ARG A 330 -10.54 28.60 -31.35
C ARG A 330 -10.85 28.60 -32.85
N SER A 331 -11.80 27.78 -33.31
CA SER A 331 -12.14 27.74 -34.72
C SER A 331 -12.86 29.01 -35.20
N ILE A 332 -13.54 29.74 -34.31
CA ILE A 332 -14.27 30.97 -34.64
C ILE A 332 -13.51 32.24 -34.23
N GLU A 333 -12.63 32.16 -33.22
CA GLU A 333 -11.83 33.31 -32.74
C GLU A 333 -11.10 34.02 -33.89
N GLY A 334 -10.45 33.28 -34.79
CA GLY A 334 -9.74 33.86 -35.93
C GLY A 334 -10.65 34.61 -36.92
N ASP A 335 -11.88 34.13 -37.13
CA ASP A 335 -12.83 34.78 -38.05
C ASP A 335 -13.44 36.05 -37.43
N LEU A 336 -13.63 36.05 -36.10
CA LEU A 336 -14.13 37.21 -35.35
C LEU A 336 -13.07 38.31 -35.22
N GLU A 337 -11.79 37.96 -35.07
CA GLU A 337 -10.69 38.93 -35.00
C GLU A 337 -10.49 39.70 -36.31
N ASN A 338 -10.79 39.07 -37.44
CA ASN A 338 -10.64 39.65 -38.78
C ASN A 338 -11.80 40.55 -39.22
N MET A 339 -12.85 40.71 -38.41
CA MET A 339 -13.99 41.56 -38.77
C MET A 339 -13.66 43.06 -38.70
N GLU A 340 -13.98 43.80 -39.77
CA GLU A 340 -13.80 45.25 -39.84
C GLU A 340 -14.78 46.02 -38.93
N THR A 341 -16.01 45.49 -38.76
CA THR A 341 -17.06 46.06 -37.89
C THR A 341 -17.77 44.95 -37.13
N GLY A 342 -17.86 45.06 -35.80
CA GLY A 342 -18.51 44.06 -34.94
C GLY A 342 -17.66 43.63 -33.73
N PRO A 343 -18.15 42.64 -32.94
CA PRO A 343 -17.45 42.12 -31.78
C PRO A 343 -16.22 41.29 -32.18
N ARG A 344 -15.04 41.68 -31.70
CA ARG A 344 -13.75 41.00 -31.97
C ARG A 344 -13.47 39.80 -31.06
N GLY A 345 -14.51 39.14 -30.58
CA GLY A 345 -14.35 38.02 -29.64
C GLY A 345 -15.66 37.27 -29.42
N ILE A 346 -15.54 35.98 -29.06
CA ILE A 346 -16.69 35.08 -28.95
C ILE A 346 -17.65 35.47 -27.82
N VAL A 347 -17.13 35.95 -26.68
CA VAL A 347 -17.93 36.37 -25.53
C VAL A 347 -18.86 37.54 -25.90
N PRO A 348 -18.36 38.70 -26.41
CA PRO A 348 -19.24 39.77 -26.87
C PRO A 348 -20.19 39.38 -28.01
N ALA A 349 -19.76 38.47 -28.90
CA ALA A 349 -20.58 38.03 -30.04
C ALA A 349 -21.78 37.18 -29.62
N LEU A 350 -21.57 36.21 -28.72
CA LEU A 350 -22.67 35.43 -28.15
C LEU A 350 -23.53 36.27 -27.21
N TYR A 351 -22.93 37.16 -26.42
CA TYR A 351 -23.68 38.10 -25.57
C TYR A 351 -24.64 38.96 -26.40
N HIS A 352 -24.15 39.55 -27.50
CA HIS A 352 -24.98 40.30 -28.45
C HIS A 352 -26.13 39.45 -29.01
N THR A 353 -25.84 38.18 -29.31
CA THR A 353 -26.84 37.24 -29.85
C THR A 353 -27.95 36.94 -28.84
N VAL A 354 -27.62 36.78 -27.56
CA VAL A 354 -28.62 36.59 -26.49
C VAL A 354 -29.49 37.83 -26.33
N VAL A 355 -28.90 39.02 -26.29
CA VAL A 355 -29.64 40.27 -26.01
C VAL A 355 -30.47 40.76 -27.19
N THR A 356 -29.97 40.60 -28.42
CA THR A 356 -30.61 41.17 -29.61
C THR A 356 -31.30 40.15 -30.51
N GLY A 357 -31.05 38.85 -30.30
CA GLY A 357 -31.48 37.79 -31.19
C GLY A 357 -30.79 37.79 -32.57
N HIS A 358 -29.82 38.70 -32.79
CA HIS A 358 -29.07 38.81 -34.04
C HIS A 358 -27.69 38.15 -33.90
N ALA A 359 -27.41 37.14 -34.73
CA ALA A 359 -26.09 36.53 -34.85
C ALA A 359 -25.33 37.15 -36.03
N TYR A 360 -24.10 37.61 -35.80
CA TYR A 360 -23.19 38.06 -36.87
C TYR A 360 -22.83 36.90 -37.80
N GLU A 361 -22.49 37.22 -39.06
CA GLU A 361 -22.27 36.21 -40.10
C GLU A 361 -21.29 35.09 -39.70
N PRO A 362 -20.09 35.36 -39.11
CA PRO A 362 -19.19 34.29 -38.68
C PRO A 362 -19.77 33.41 -37.56
N VAL A 363 -20.57 33.99 -36.66
CA VAL A 363 -21.26 33.22 -35.61
C VAL A 363 -22.37 32.36 -36.20
N ARG A 364 -23.08 32.87 -37.21
CA ARG A 364 -24.14 32.14 -37.91
C ARG A 364 -23.57 30.96 -38.69
N GLU A 365 -22.53 31.17 -39.49
CA GLU A 365 -21.81 30.11 -40.21
C GLU A 365 -21.22 29.09 -39.23
N TRP A 366 -20.62 29.54 -38.13
CA TRP A 366 -20.09 28.63 -37.13
C TRP A 366 -21.19 27.78 -36.46
N LEU A 367 -22.32 28.38 -36.07
CA LEU A 367 -23.43 27.65 -35.43
C LEU A 367 -24.06 26.61 -36.36
N VAL A 368 -24.26 26.96 -37.64
CA VAL A 368 -24.98 26.11 -38.61
C VAL A 368 -24.04 25.09 -39.27
N ASP A 369 -22.86 25.50 -39.71
CA ASP A 369 -21.98 24.68 -40.56
C ASP A 369 -20.85 23.99 -39.79
N SER A 370 -20.24 24.66 -38.81
CA SER A 370 -19.08 24.11 -38.08
C SER A 370 -19.45 23.32 -36.83
N LEU A 371 -20.21 23.94 -35.93
CA LEU A 371 -20.69 23.32 -34.70
C LEU A 371 -21.83 22.36 -35.04
N ALA A 372 -22.90 22.88 -35.66
CA ALA A 372 -24.11 22.14 -36.01
C ALA A 372 -24.70 21.32 -34.84
N GLU A 373 -25.77 20.56 -35.10
CA GLU A 373 -26.37 19.69 -34.07
C GLU A 373 -25.38 18.63 -33.55
N ARG A 374 -24.53 18.09 -34.45
CA ARG A 374 -23.60 17.01 -34.09
C ARG A 374 -22.46 17.48 -33.20
N GLY A 375 -21.89 18.65 -33.47
CA GLY A 375 -20.83 19.23 -32.63
C GLY A 375 -21.39 19.69 -31.29
N HIS A 376 -22.58 20.29 -31.26
CA HIS A 376 -23.32 20.61 -30.02
C HIS A 376 -23.51 19.37 -29.15
N LYS A 377 -24.06 18.26 -29.67
CA LYS A 377 -24.26 17.02 -28.90
C LYS A 377 -22.95 16.45 -28.30
N ARG A 378 -21.83 16.63 -29.01
CA ARG A 378 -20.51 16.19 -28.51
C ARG A 378 -19.96 17.12 -27.43
N TRP A 379 -20.12 18.43 -27.61
CA TRP A 379 -19.77 19.43 -26.61
C TRP A 379 -20.57 19.18 -25.32
N ASP A 380 -21.89 19.12 -25.44
CA ASP A 380 -22.82 18.88 -24.33
C ASP A 380 -22.44 17.62 -23.55
N LYS A 381 -22.30 16.49 -24.25
CA LYS A 381 -21.89 15.23 -23.64
C LYS A 381 -20.52 15.32 -22.93
N ALA A 382 -19.55 16.00 -23.52
CA ALA A 382 -18.20 16.11 -22.94
C ALA A 382 -18.20 16.93 -21.65
N VAL A 383 -18.89 18.08 -21.64
CA VAL A 383 -18.94 18.98 -20.48
C VAL A 383 -19.83 18.40 -19.38
N VAL A 384 -21.05 17.97 -19.69
CA VAL A 384 -21.97 17.39 -18.68
C VAL A 384 -21.35 16.15 -18.04
N SER A 385 -20.88 15.19 -18.85
CA SER A 385 -20.29 13.97 -18.29
C SER A 385 -19.04 14.25 -17.47
N GLY A 386 -18.16 15.16 -17.91
CA GLY A 386 -16.94 15.47 -17.18
C GLY A 386 -17.20 16.21 -15.87
N LEU A 387 -18.14 17.17 -15.84
CA LEU A 387 -18.53 17.87 -14.61
C LEU A 387 -19.29 16.95 -13.64
N GLU A 388 -20.18 16.07 -14.13
CA GLU A 388 -20.85 15.07 -13.28
C GLU A 388 -19.86 14.08 -12.68
N ASN A 389 -18.90 13.58 -13.47
CA ASN A 389 -17.83 12.72 -12.99
C ASN A 389 -16.94 13.45 -11.97
N LEU A 390 -16.58 14.70 -12.22
CA LEU A 390 -15.78 15.51 -11.31
C LEU A 390 -16.53 15.74 -9.99
N ARG A 391 -17.84 16.04 -10.04
CA ARG A 391 -18.70 16.12 -8.85
C ARG A 391 -18.66 14.81 -8.06
N SER A 392 -18.87 13.66 -8.71
CA SER A 392 -18.81 12.34 -8.08
C SER A 392 -17.45 12.04 -7.45
N LEU A 393 -16.35 12.30 -8.17
CA LEU A 393 -15.00 12.15 -7.64
C LEU A 393 -14.76 12.97 -6.37
N VAL A 394 -15.27 14.21 -6.32
CA VAL A 394 -15.07 15.08 -5.16
C VAL A 394 -15.88 14.58 -3.96
N HIS A 395 -17.18 14.34 -4.11
CA HIS A 395 -18.06 14.05 -2.98
C HIS A 395 -18.09 12.56 -2.55
N GLU A 396 -17.86 11.62 -3.47
CA GLU A 396 -17.89 10.18 -3.16
C GLU A 396 -16.50 9.62 -2.84
N ASN A 397 -15.43 10.19 -3.39
CA ASN A 397 -14.07 9.67 -3.26
C ASN A 397 -13.16 10.60 -2.45
N PHE A 398 -12.99 11.85 -2.88
CA PHE A 398 -11.98 12.77 -2.33
C PHE A 398 -12.30 13.21 -0.90
N LEU A 399 -13.46 13.84 -0.65
CA LEU A 399 -13.85 14.31 0.68
C LEU A 399 -13.94 13.17 1.70
N PRO A 400 -14.58 12.01 1.42
CA PRO A 400 -14.60 10.90 2.36
C PRO A 400 -13.22 10.29 2.65
N ALA A 401 -12.26 10.40 1.72
CA ALA A 401 -10.89 9.97 1.98
C ALA A 401 -10.15 10.94 2.91
N LEU A 402 -10.40 12.25 2.80
CA LEU A 402 -9.88 13.26 3.70
C LEU A 402 -10.46 13.12 5.12
N ASP A 403 -11.75 12.85 5.25
CA ASP A 403 -12.40 12.60 6.55
C ASP A 403 -11.76 11.41 7.27
N ARG A 404 -11.49 10.32 6.53
CA ARG A 404 -10.76 9.16 7.08
C ARG A 404 -9.33 9.50 7.46
N CYS A 405 -8.62 10.30 6.66
CA CYS A 405 -7.30 10.80 7.05
C CYS A 405 -7.37 11.58 8.36
N ALA A 406 -8.35 12.47 8.52
CA ALA A 406 -8.53 13.25 9.74
C ALA A 406 -8.79 12.37 10.98
N ILE A 407 -9.61 11.33 10.85
CA ILE A 407 -9.87 10.35 11.92
C ILE A 407 -8.60 9.60 12.31
N ILE A 408 -7.82 9.16 11.33
CA ILE A 408 -6.54 8.48 11.56
C ILE A 408 -5.55 9.42 12.26
N LEU A 409 -5.43 10.66 11.77
CA LEU A 409 -4.54 11.67 12.34
C LEU A 409 -4.95 12.04 13.77
N SER A 410 -6.24 12.12 14.07
CA SER A 410 -6.73 12.35 15.45
C SER A 410 -6.29 11.23 16.40
N ARG A 411 -6.33 9.96 15.95
CA ARG A 411 -5.82 8.83 16.74
C ARG A 411 -4.30 8.89 16.91
N LEU A 412 -3.56 9.22 15.86
CA LEU A 412 -2.11 9.43 15.94
C LEU A 412 -1.75 10.60 16.87
N GLN A 413 -2.53 11.68 16.85
CA GLN A 413 -2.38 12.82 17.75
C GLN A 413 -2.57 12.41 19.20
N GLY A 414 -3.61 11.60 19.49
CA GLY A 414 -3.84 11.05 20.83
C GLY A 414 -2.68 10.17 21.30
N LEU A 415 -2.07 9.38 20.40
CA LEU A 415 -0.86 8.61 20.69
C LEU A 415 0.33 9.54 20.98
N ALA A 416 0.56 10.57 20.16
CA ALA A 416 1.64 11.53 20.42
C ALA A 416 1.49 12.24 21.78
N GLN A 417 0.27 12.64 22.14
CA GLN A 417 -0.01 13.30 23.42
C GLN A 417 0.19 12.38 24.61
N PHE A 418 -0.22 11.11 24.50
CA PHE A 418 -0.08 10.15 25.59
C PHE A 418 1.38 9.79 25.87
N TYR A 419 2.24 9.88 24.85
CA TYR A 419 3.64 9.50 24.93
C TYR A 419 4.61 10.69 24.74
N ASP A 420 4.15 11.91 25.02
CA ASP A 420 4.92 13.14 24.80
C ASP A 420 6.27 13.15 25.58
N ASP A 421 6.33 12.42 26.69
CA ASP A 421 7.54 12.25 27.51
C ASP A 421 8.53 11.19 26.99
N ARG A 422 8.22 10.46 25.90
CA ARG A 422 9.04 9.37 25.37
C ARG A 422 9.51 9.63 23.94
N ASP A 423 10.84 9.68 23.77
CA ASP A 423 11.48 9.79 22.45
C ASP A 423 11.41 8.49 21.60
N ASP A 424 10.78 7.43 22.09
CA ASP A 424 10.79 6.09 21.46
C ASP A 424 9.79 5.95 20.30
N ILE A 425 8.86 6.88 20.16
CA ILE A 425 7.80 6.83 19.14
C ILE A 425 8.27 7.37 17.79
N GLY A 426 9.08 8.44 17.81
CA GLY A 426 9.64 9.05 16.61
C GLY A 426 8.70 10.02 15.87
N PHE A 427 7.65 10.53 16.51
CA PHE A 427 6.87 11.67 15.97
C PHE A 427 6.29 12.53 17.10
N SER A 428 5.94 13.78 16.78
CA SER A 428 5.42 14.76 17.75
C SER A 428 4.02 15.26 17.41
N VAL A 429 3.34 15.84 18.41
CA VAL A 429 2.03 16.49 18.25
C VAL A 429 2.11 17.61 17.22
N THR A 430 3.21 18.36 17.16
CA THR A 430 3.40 19.47 16.20
C THR A 430 3.41 19.00 14.75
N GLN A 431 4.07 17.87 14.46
CA GLN A 431 4.09 17.26 13.12
C GLN A 431 2.69 16.79 12.71
N ILE A 432 1.95 16.14 13.61
CA ILE A 432 0.59 15.66 13.32
C ILE A 432 -0.38 16.82 13.13
N ASN A 433 -0.28 17.88 13.94
CA ASN A 433 -1.09 19.10 13.76
C ASN A 433 -0.84 19.71 12.38
N ARG A 434 0.43 19.78 11.96
CA ARG A 434 0.77 20.30 10.64
C ARG A 434 0.12 19.50 9.50
N VAL A 435 0.14 18.17 9.58
CA VAL A 435 -0.55 17.32 8.59
C VAL A 435 -2.06 17.52 8.64
N THR A 436 -2.62 17.68 9.83
CA THR A 436 -4.06 17.93 10.04
C THR A 436 -4.50 19.26 9.42
N ASP A 437 -3.67 20.30 9.53
CA ASP A 437 -3.90 21.59 8.87
C ASP A 437 -3.93 21.44 7.34
N ILE A 438 -3.00 20.66 6.77
CA ILE A 438 -2.97 20.41 5.31
C ILE A 438 -4.20 19.64 4.85
N ILE A 439 -4.63 18.61 5.61
CA ILE A 439 -5.89 17.89 5.32
C ILE A 439 -7.09 18.84 5.38
N SER A 440 -7.10 19.78 6.34
CA SER A 440 -8.15 20.80 6.45
C SER A 440 -8.16 21.75 5.24
N CYS A 441 -6.99 22.15 4.74
CA CYS A 441 -6.85 22.90 3.49
C CYS A 441 -7.38 22.11 2.29
N LEU A 442 -7.04 20.83 2.17
CA LEU A 442 -7.55 19.95 1.11
C LEU A 442 -9.08 19.82 1.18
N SER A 443 -9.65 19.68 2.38
CA SER A 443 -11.10 19.63 2.56
C SER A 443 -11.77 20.95 2.17
N PHE A 444 -11.15 22.09 2.51
CA PHE A 444 -11.64 23.41 2.10
C PHE A 444 -11.64 23.58 0.58
N VAL A 445 -10.52 23.24 -0.07
CA VAL A 445 -10.40 23.26 -1.54
C VAL A 445 -11.39 22.31 -2.19
N GLY A 446 -11.54 21.09 -1.67
CA GLY A 446 -12.50 20.10 -2.17
C GLY A 446 -13.94 20.63 -2.14
N ASN A 447 -14.36 21.29 -1.07
CA ASN A 447 -15.68 21.90 -0.98
C ASN A 447 -15.85 23.09 -1.95
N LYS A 448 -14.82 23.93 -2.11
CA LYS A 448 -14.84 25.03 -3.10
C LYS A 448 -14.96 24.51 -4.53
N ILE A 449 -14.23 23.45 -4.86
CA ILE A 449 -14.34 22.76 -6.16
C ILE A 449 -15.76 22.21 -6.35
N LEU A 450 -16.32 21.55 -5.33
CA LEU A 450 -17.66 20.97 -5.42
C LEU A 450 -18.72 22.04 -5.73
N ILE A 451 -18.68 23.17 -5.03
CA ILE A 451 -19.58 24.31 -5.27
C ILE A 451 -19.38 24.83 -6.70
N ALA A 452 -18.14 25.09 -7.12
CA ALA A 452 -17.84 25.61 -8.45
C ALA A 452 -18.29 24.67 -9.58
N VAL A 453 -18.14 23.35 -9.40
CA VAL A 453 -18.62 22.33 -10.36
C VAL A 453 -20.14 22.33 -10.44
N MET A 454 -20.83 22.40 -9.31
CA MET A 454 -22.29 22.41 -9.27
C MET A 454 -22.85 23.68 -9.92
N ASP A 455 -22.28 24.84 -9.59
CA ASP A 455 -22.65 26.11 -10.20
C ASP A 455 -22.41 26.08 -11.72
N GLU A 456 -21.22 25.64 -12.16
CA GLU A 456 -20.90 25.57 -13.58
C GLU A 456 -21.82 24.61 -14.34
N LEU A 457 -22.17 23.47 -13.76
CA LEU A 457 -23.08 22.49 -14.38
C LEU A 457 -24.49 23.07 -14.60
N GLU A 458 -25.01 23.82 -13.63
CA GLU A 458 -26.32 24.47 -13.73
C GLU A 458 -26.32 25.52 -14.85
N HIS A 459 -25.31 26.41 -14.86
CA HIS A 459 -25.17 27.46 -15.87
C HIS A 459 -24.91 26.88 -17.27
N PHE A 460 -24.09 25.83 -17.37
CA PHE A 460 -23.81 25.15 -18.64
C PHE A 460 -25.06 24.48 -19.20
N THR A 461 -25.91 23.87 -18.36
CA THR A 461 -27.15 23.22 -18.83
C THR A 461 -28.11 24.22 -19.46
N ALA A 462 -28.24 25.41 -18.85
CA ALA A 462 -29.01 26.51 -19.41
C ALA A 462 -28.41 27.00 -20.74
N PHE A 463 -27.09 27.23 -20.76
CA PHE A 463 -26.35 27.63 -21.96
C PHE A 463 -26.46 26.61 -23.10
N SER A 464 -26.29 25.32 -22.81
CA SER A 464 -26.35 24.25 -23.81
C SER A 464 -27.75 24.14 -24.44
N THR A 465 -28.80 24.30 -23.63
CA THR A 465 -30.19 24.32 -24.10
C THR A 465 -30.43 25.53 -25.01
N TRP A 466 -29.93 26.71 -24.62
CA TRP A 466 -29.96 27.92 -25.44
C TRP A 466 -29.17 27.77 -26.74
N LEU A 467 -27.97 27.22 -26.69
CA LEU A 467 -27.13 27.04 -27.87
C LEU A 467 -27.79 26.07 -28.86
N ARG A 468 -28.38 24.97 -28.37
CA ARG A 468 -29.16 24.04 -29.20
C ARG A 468 -30.32 24.75 -29.90
N PHE A 469 -31.04 25.59 -29.16
CA PHE A 469 -32.15 26.38 -29.66
C PHE A 469 -31.72 27.36 -30.76
N GLN A 470 -30.60 28.07 -30.58
CA GLN A 470 -30.08 28.99 -31.60
C GLN A 470 -29.65 28.25 -32.88
N ILE A 471 -29.04 27.07 -32.76
CA ILE A 471 -28.72 26.23 -33.92
C ILE A 471 -29.99 25.84 -34.68
N ASP A 472 -31.04 25.40 -33.98
CA ASP A 472 -32.32 25.03 -34.62
C ASP A 472 -32.98 26.23 -35.29
N ARG A 473 -33.01 27.39 -34.62
CA ARG A 473 -33.62 28.62 -35.15
C ARG A 473 -32.92 29.13 -36.41
N LEU A 474 -31.58 29.11 -36.42
CA LEU A 474 -30.80 29.58 -37.57
C LEU A 474 -30.77 28.58 -38.73
N ALA A 475 -30.97 27.28 -38.45
CA ALA A 475 -31.07 26.23 -39.47
C ALA A 475 -32.49 26.04 -40.04
N SER A 476 -33.53 26.49 -39.32
CA SER A 476 -34.93 26.27 -39.69
C SER A 476 -35.49 27.31 -40.66
N SER A 477 -36.45 26.88 -41.49
CA SER A 477 -37.21 27.76 -42.39
C SER A 477 -38.41 28.40 -41.67
N SER A 478 -38.89 29.52 -42.22
CA SER A 478 -39.77 30.51 -41.58
C SER A 478 -41.07 30.01 -40.90
N SER A 479 -41.56 28.82 -41.20
CA SER A 479 -42.77 28.24 -40.57
C SER A 479 -42.51 27.50 -39.25
N ALA A 480 -41.28 27.04 -38.99
CA ALA A 480 -40.91 26.39 -37.73
C ALA A 480 -40.54 27.39 -36.61
N ASN A 481 -40.50 28.69 -36.93
CA ASN A 481 -40.10 29.74 -36.01
C ASN A 481 -41.16 30.07 -34.95
N GLU A 482 -42.46 29.88 -35.21
CA GLU A 482 -43.53 30.16 -34.22
C GLU A 482 -43.44 29.24 -32.99
N GLU A 483 -43.28 27.92 -33.17
CA GLU A 483 -43.11 26.96 -32.07
C GLU A 483 -41.79 27.17 -31.29
N LEU A 484 -40.76 27.68 -31.96
CA LEU A 484 -39.49 28.03 -31.34
C LEU A 484 -39.62 29.32 -30.49
N THR A 485 -40.50 30.24 -30.86
CA THR A 485 -40.70 31.50 -30.12
C THR A 485 -41.33 31.26 -28.73
N GLU A 486 -42.21 30.27 -28.58
CA GLU A 486 -42.77 29.90 -27.27
C GLU A 486 -41.72 29.27 -26.34
N LYS A 487 -40.80 28.47 -26.90
CA LYS A 487 -39.68 27.88 -26.14
C LYS A 487 -38.72 28.97 -25.66
N GLU A 488 -38.44 29.98 -26.49
CA GLU A 488 -37.58 31.13 -26.16
C GLU A 488 -38.08 31.92 -24.93
N ALA A 489 -39.40 32.07 -24.79
CA ALA A 489 -40.01 32.77 -23.67
C ALA A 489 -39.85 32.05 -22.31
N THR A 490 -39.51 30.77 -22.32
CA THR A 490 -39.30 29.95 -21.11
C THR A 490 -37.81 29.78 -20.73
N MET A 491 -36.89 30.33 -21.52
CA MET A 491 -35.46 30.16 -21.31
C MET A 491 -34.93 31.12 -20.25
N ASP A 492 -34.00 30.61 -19.44
CA ASP A 492 -33.32 31.40 -18.41
C ASP A 492 -32.13 32.16 -19.01
N HIS A 493 -32.41 33.32 -19.59
CA HIS A 493 -31.40 34.16 -20.24
C HIS A 493 -30.35 34.70 -19.26
N ASP A 494 -30.69 34.84 -17.98
CA ASP A 494 -29.76 35.33 -16.94
C ASP A 494 -28.63 34.33 -16.69
N LYS A 495 -28.97 33.04 -16.55
CA LYS A 495 -27.98 31.96 -16.42
C LYS A 495 -27.12 31.78 -17.67
N VAL A 496 -27.72 31.95 -18.85
CA VAL A 496 -27.01 31.87 -20.14
C VAL A 496 -25.98 32.99 -20.24
N LEU A 497 -26.35 34.24 -19.93
CA LEU A 497 -25.44 35.39 -19.93
C LEU A 497 -24.32 35.20 -18.92
N THR A 498 -24.65 34.76 -17.71
CA THR A 498 -23.66 34.47 -16.65
C THR A 498 -22.67 33.40 -17.11
N TYR A 499 -23.13 32.35 -17.81
CA TYR A 499 -22.22 31.34 -18.37
C TYR A 499 -21.27 31.94 -19.42
N ILE A 500 -21.80 32.74 -20.35
CA ILE A 500 -21.02 33.36 -21.42
C ILE A 500 -19.95 34.29 -20.86
N GLU A 501 -20.26 35.09 -19.85
CA GLU A 501 -19.32 36.03 -19.24
C GLU A 501 -18.27 35.34 -18.36
N ARG A 502 -18.68 34.36 -17.55
CA ARG A 502 -17.87 33.84 -16.43
C ARG A 502 -17.21 32.49 -16.66
N TYR A 503 -17.78 31.63 -17.53
CA TYR A 503 -17.38 30.22 -17.63
C TYR A 503 -16.95 29.78 -19.05
N LEU A 504 -17.31 30.55 -20.08
CA LEU A 504 -17.10 30.17 -21.48
C LEU A 504 -15.61 30.10 -21.85
N THR A 505 -14.83 31.12 -21.50
CA THR A 505 -13.40 31.24 -21.84
C THR A 505 -12.49 30.71 -20.74
N GLU A 506 -12.76 31.10 -19.50
CA GLU A 506 -12.05 30.64 -18.31
C GLU A 506 -13.05 30.11 -17.29
N SER A 507 -12.65 29.10 -16.52
CA SER A 507 -13.47 28.61 -15.41
C SER A 507 -12.84 28.98 -14.08
N PRO A 508 -13.65 29.27 -13.05
CA PRO A 508 -13.18 29.34 -11.67
C PRO A 508 -12.40 28.09 -11.22
N LEU A 509 -12.66 26.93 -11.82
CA LEU A 509 -11.95 25.67 -11.53
C LEU A 509 -10.49 25.66 -11.98
N LYS A 510 -10.10 26.57 -12.88
CA LYS A 510 -8.71 26.73 -13.35
C LYS A 510 -7.75 26.93 -12.18
N ILE A 511 -8.16 27.68 -11.16
CA ILE A 511 -7.37 27.97 -9.95
C ILE A 511 -6.90 26.70 -9.22
N PHE A 512 -7.62 25.58 -9.35
CA PHE A 512 -7.32 24.35 -8.63
C PHE A 512 -6.59 23.29 -9.47
N PHE A 513 -6.66 23.39 -10.80
CA PHE A 513 -6.26 22.32 -11.72
C PHE A 513 -5.34 22.75 -12.87
N ASP A 514 -5.10 24.05 -13.07
CA ASP A 514 -4.23 24.52 -14.15
C ASP A 514 -2.77 24.03 -14.00
N ASP A 515 -2.01 24.11 -15.08
CA ASP A 515 -0.60 23.73 -15.06
C ASP A 515 0.22 24.84 -14.37
N ILE A 516 0.99 24.48 -13.34
CA ILE A 516 1.82 25.43 -12.57
C ILE A 516 3.26 25.43 -13.10
N GLU A 517 3.86 26.62 -13.26
CA GLU A 517 5.29 26.73 -13.54
C GLU A 517 6.14 26.23 -12.36
N LYS A 518 7.24 25.51 -12.66
CA LYS A 518 8.08 24.89 -11.62
C LYS A 518 8.70 25.91 -10.66
N ASP A 519 8.96 27.12 -11.11
CA ASP A 519 9.55 28.17 -10.29
C ASP A 519 8.53 28.70 -9.27
N ASP A 520 7.28 28.93 -9.67
CA ASP A 520 6.16 29.29 -8.79
C ASP A 520 5.88 28.16 -7.77
N TYR A 521 5.96 26.89 -8.20
CA TYR A 521 5.80 25.73 -7.33
C TYR A 521 6.82 25.70 -6.19
N ASN A 522 8.10 25.91 -6.51
CA ASN A 522 9.19 25.86 -5.54
C ASN A 522 9.17 27.07 -4.59
N ALA A 523 8.83 28.26 -5.10
CA ALA A 523 8.72 29.48 -4.29
C ALA A 523 7.62 29.35 -3.24
N ASP A 524 6.44 28.86 -3.63
CA ASP A 524 5.32 28.65 -2.72
C ASP A 524 5.65 27.57 -1.68
N TRP A 525 6.32 26.49 -2.09
CA TRP A 525 6.77 25.44 -1.17
C TRP A 525 7.67 25.97 -0.05
N ALA A 526 8.69 26.76 -0.41
CA ALA A 526 9.63 27.33 0.56
C ALA A 526 8.95 28.30 1.53
N HIS A 527 8.00 29.11 1.05
CA HIS A 527 7.28 30.06 1.89
C HIS A 527 6.36 29.37 2.91
N ILE A 528 5.78 28.23 2.54
CA ILE A 528 4.85 27.49 3.39
C ILE A 528 5.59 26.71 4.48
N GLU A 529 6.80 26.21 4.22
CA GLU A 529 7.57 25.40 5.17
C GLU A 529 7.86 26.13 6.50
N ASP A 530 8.06 27.44 6.45
CA ASP A 530 8.31 28.32 7.62
C ASP A 530 7.08 29.15 8.05
N GLY A 531 5.93 28.95 7.38
CA GLY A 531 4.76 29.81 7.51
C GLY A 531 3.83 29.48 8.69
N PRO A 532 3.05 30.46 9.20
CA PRO A 532 2.02 30.26 10.21
C PRO A 532 0.85 29.38 9.68
N ASN A 533 -0.28 29.36 10.40
CA ASN A 533 -1.46 28.53 10.09
C ASN A 533 -1.80 28.51 8.58
N LEU A 534 -1.74 27.32 7.98
CA LEU A 534 -1.84 27.13 6.54
C LEU A 534 -3.23 27.45 6.02
N LEU A 535 -4.27 27.12 6.81
CA LEU A 535 -5.66 27.34 6.43
C LEU A 535 -5.99 28.83 6.32
N ASP A 536 -5.58 29.63 7.30
CA ASP A 536 -5.77 31.09 7.29
C ASP A 536 -5.02 31.74 6.12
N THR A 537 -3.86 31.18 5.78
CA THR A 537 -3.07 31.64 4.65
C THR A 537 -3.77 31.33 3.34
N LEU A 538 -4.26 30.10 3.16
CA LEU A 538 -5.01 29.68 1.97
C LEU A 538 -6.28 30.52 1.78
N ASP A 539 -7.07 30.74 2.82
CA ASP A 539 -8.29 31.55 2.74
C ASP A 539 -7.99 33.01 2.34
N LYS A 540 -6.93 33.60 2.91
CA LYS A 540 -6.44 34.92 2.50
C LYS A 540 -5.93 34.96 1.07
N GLN A 541 -5.30 33.89 0.59
CA GLN A 541 -4.83 33.83 -0.80
C GLN A 541 -6.00 33.70 -1.77
N LEU A 542 -6.99 32.86 -1.48
CA LEU A 542 -8.18 32.71 -2.30
C LEU A 542 -9.00 34.00 -2.36
N THR A 543 -9.20 34.69 -1.24
CA THR A 543 -9.87 36.00 -1.21
C THR A 543 -9.10 37.08 -1.96
N LYS A 544 -7.76 37.10 -1.90
CA LYS A 544 -6.93 38.00 -2.72
C LYS A 544 -7.09 37.73 -4.22
N GLN A 545 -7.15 36.46 -4.59
CA GLN A 545 -7.28 36.02 -5.97
C GLN A 545 -8.67 36.34 -6.53
N GLU A 546 -9.73 36.16 -5.73
CA GLU A 546 -11.10 36.61 -6.04
C GLU A 546 -11.16 38.14 -6.25
N ASN A 547 -10.31 38.91 -5.55
CA ASN A 547 -10.20 40.36 -5.70
C ASN A 547 -9.22 40.82 -6.80
N GLY A 548 -8.66 39.89 -7.61
CA GLY A 548 -7.74 40.20 -8.70
C GLY A 548 -6.33 40.66 -8.26
N GLN A 549 -5.92 40.35 -7.03
CA GLN A 549 -4.59 40.69 -6.48
C GLN A 549 -3.57 39.57 -6.72
N LEU A 550 -2.28 39.90 -6.67
CA LEU A 550 -1.19 38.92 -6.72
C LEU A 550 -1.29 37.98 -5.51
N SER A 551 -1.54 36.70 -5.79
CA SER A 551 -1.64 35.62 -4.80
C SER A 551 -0.71 34.47 -5.17
N MET A 552 -0.46 33.61 -4.19
CA MET A 552 0.27 32.35 -4.39
C MET A 552 -0.52 31.47 -5.37
N LYS A 553 0.14 31.05 -6.45
CA LYS A 553 -0.53 30.30 -7.52
C LYS A 553 -0.56 28.81 -7.23
N ALA A 554 0.43 28.25 -6.56
CA ALA A 554 0.53 26.80 -6.34
C ALA A 554 -0.28 26.35 -5.12
N LEU A 555 -0.37 27.18 -4.07
CA LEU A 555 -1.02 26.81 -2.80
C LEU A 555 -2.47 26.31 -2.95
N PRO A 556 -3.36 26.92 -3.78
CA PRO A 556 -4.71 26.42 -3.97
C PRO A 556 -4.82 25.10 -4.73
N HIS A 557 -3.78 24.69 -5.47
CA HIS A 557 -3.88 23.51 -6.33
C HIS A 557 -3.94 22.22 -5.52
N VAL A 558 -4.84 21.32 -5.96
CA VAL A 558 -5.03 20.02 -5.32
C VAL A 558 -3.76 19.17 -5.41
N ASP A 559 -3.07 19.18 -6.56
CA ASP A 559 -1.82 18.43 -6.73
C ASP A 559 -0.73 18.90 -5.77
N PHE A 560 -0.57 20.21 -5.62
CA PHE A 560 0.39 20.79 -4.69
C PHE A 560 0.13 20.34 -3.25
N LEU A 561 -1.11 20.50 -2.77
CA LEU A 561 -1.49 20.14 -1.40
C LEU A 561 -1.41 18.62 -1.15
N VAL A 562 -1.79 17.79 -2.14
CA VAL A 562 -1.66 16.32 -2.03
C VAL A 562 -0.18 15.89 -1.99
N ASN A 563 0.70 16.51 -2.77
CA ASN A 563 2.14 16.24 -2.72
C ASN A 563 2.74 16.75 -1.39
N TYR A 564 2.26 17.89 -0.88
CA TYR A 564 2.69 18.46 0.40
C TYR A 564 2.32 17.56 1.58
N VAL A 565 1.07 17.09 1.67
CA VAL A 565 0.65 16.15 2.73
C VAL A 565 1.38 14.83 2.63
N THR A 566 1.59 14.31 1.41
CA THR A 566 2.33 13.06 1.19
C THR A 566 3.78 13.18 1.66
N THR A 567 4.43 14.32 1.40
CA THR A 567 5.81 14.57 1.82
C THR A 567 5.92 14.66 3.34
N TRP A 568 5.01 15.38 4.01
CA TRP A 568 5.00 15.47 5.46
C TRP A 568 4.70 14.13 6.14
N CYS A 569 3.73 13.36 5.64
CA CYS A 569 3.48 12.01 6.13
C CYS A 569 4.69 11.10 5.94
N ASN A 570 5.39 11.17 4.79
CA ASN A 570 6.61 10.41 4.56
C ASN A 570 7.76 10.81 5.49
N ARG A 571 7.87 12.09 5.87
CA ARG A 571 8.82 12.54 6.91
C ARG A 571 8.48 11.88 8.25
N ILE A 572 7.22 11.92 8.67
CA ILE A 572 6.76 11.25 9.91
C ILE A 572 7.05 9.74 9.86
N PHE A 573 6.75 9.07 8.75
CA PHE A 573 7.05 7.63 8.58
C PHE A 573 8.55 7.35 8.70
N LYS A 574 9.38 8.22 8.13
CA LYS A 574 10.84 8.11 8.21
C LYS A 574 11.34 8.33 9.64
N ASP A 575 10.83 9.33 10.36
CA ASP A 575 11.24 9.61 11.74
C ASP A 575 10.88 8.44 12.68
N ILE A 576 9.68 7.86 12.51
CA ILE A 576 9.25 6.64 13.22
C ILE A 576 10.17 5.47 12.88
N ALA A 577 10.44 5.26 11.60
CA ALA A 577 11.33 4.20 11.14
C ALA A 577 12.74 4.36 11.72
N GLU A 578 13.29 5.58 11.76
CA GLU A 578 14.59 5.88 12.34
C GLU A 578 14.62 5.63 13.85
N ALA A 579 13.58 6.03 14.60
CA ALA A 579 13.47 5.77 16.02
C ALA A 579 13.51 4.26 16.32
N LYS A 580 12.72 3.46 15.57
CA LYS A 580 12.73 2.00 15.72
C LYS A 580 14.04 1.38 15.22
N LYS A 581 14.62 1.89 14.14
CA LYS A 581 15.91 1.44 13.59
C LYS A 581 17.03 1.55 14.61
N ARG A 582 17.08 2.63 15.40
CA ARG A 582 18.08 2.82 16.48
C ARG A 582 17.98 1.79 17.60
N SER A 583 16.81 1.17 17.77
CA SER A 583 16.59 0.15 18.80
C SER A 583 16.97 -1.26 18.37
N VAL A 584 17.11 -1.53 17.07
CA VAL A 584 17.50 -2.84 16.53
C VAL A 584 18.95 -3.15 16.90
N ARG A 585 19.20 -4.36 17.41
CA ARG A 585 20.54 -4.82 17.78
C ARG A 585 20.86 -6.17 17.15
N PHE A 586 22.10 -6.35 16.73
CA PHE A 586 22.62 -7.64 16.31
C PHE A 586 23.51 -8.20 17.41
N GLY A 587 23.24 -9.42 17.85
CA GLY A 587 24.08 -10.10 18.82
C GLY A 587 25.35 -10.67 18.21
N LYS A 588 26.14 -11.37 19.03
CA LYS A 588 27.43 -11.93 18.61
C LYS A 588 27.24 -13.09 17.62
N PRO A 589 27.90 -13.09 16.45
CA PRO A 589 27.85 -14.21 15.53
C PRO A 589 28.45 -15.49 16.13
N THR A 590 27.71 -16.59 16.06
CA THR A 590 28.17 -17.93 16.46
C THR A 590 28.49 -18.72 15.19
N LYS A 591 29.76 -19.09 15.01
CA LYS A 591 30.22 -19.86 13.86
C LYS A 591 29.80 -21.34 13.98
N LEU A 592 29.17 -21.85 12.93
CA LEU A 592 28.77 -23.24 12.76
C LEU A 592 29.48 -23.81 11.52
N SER A 593 30.24 -24.87 11.70
CA SER A 593 31.00 -25.50 10.61
C SER A 593 30.98 -27.02 10.75
N VAL A 594 30.82 -27.70 9.62
CA VAL A 594 30.87 -29.17 9.51
C VAL A 594 32.24 -29.65 9.01
N GLY A 595 33.19 -28.73 8.78
CA GLY A 595 34.52 -29.02 8.22
C GLY A 595 34.54 -29.20 6.70
N HIS A 596 33.37 -29.28 6.07
CA HIS A 596 33.17 -29.43 4.63
C HIS A 596 32.09 -28.46 4.12
N PRO A 597 32.02 -28.18 2.81
CA PRO A 597 30.98 -27.33 2.23
C PRO A 597 29.56 -27.84 2.56
N ILE A 598 28.74 -26.94 3.10
CA ILE A 598 27.39 -27.23 3.58
C ILE A 598 26.42 -27.25 2.41
N THR A 599 25.69 -28.34 2.21
CA THR A 599 24.82 -28.51 1.04
C THR A 599 23.34 -28.34 1.34
N ARG A 600 22.91 -28.71 2.55
CA ARG A 600 21.56 -28.43 3.05
C ARG A 600 21.64 -27.88 4.46
N MET A 601 20.71 -26.99 4.77
CA MET A 601 20.58 -26.37 6.07
C MET A 601 19.11 -26.06 6.35
N ASP A 602 18.72 -26.17 7.61
CA ASP A 602 17.43 -25.71 8.10
C ASP A 602 17.58 -25.23 9.55
N MET A 603 16.73 -24.31 9.98
CA MET A 603 16.83 -23.67 11.28
C MET A 603 15.46 -23.45 11.90
N ARG A 604 15.36 -23.68 13.20
CA ARG A 604 14.16 -23.41 13.98
C ARG A 604 14.51 -22.79 15.33
N MET A 605 13.63 -21.93 15.82
CA MET A 605 13.73 -21.36 17.16
C MET A 605 12.65 -22.00 18.04
N CYS A 606 13.06 -22.70 19.08
CA CYS A 606 12.17 -23.49 19.94
C CYS A 606 12.18 -22.95 21.37
N ARG A 607 11.02 -23.02 22.03
CA ARG A 607 10.89 -22.70 23.45
C ARG A 607 10.95 -23.97 24.30
N THR A 608 11.82 -24.00 25.30
CA THR A 608 11.86 -25.10 26.26
C THR A 608 10.83 -24.95 27.38
N LYS A 609 10.48 -26.05 28.05
CA LYS A 609 9.53 -26.07 29.18
C LYS A 609 10.00 -25.21 30.37
N SER A 610 11.31 -24.98 30.53
CA SER A 610 11.92 -24.13 31.56
C SER A 610 11.88 -22.63 31.23
N SER A 611 11.24 -22.24 30.13
CA SER A 611 11.19 -20.89 29.57
C SER A 611 12.44 -20.39 28.85
N ASP A 612 13.51 -21.19 28.79
CA ASP A 612 14.73 -20.88 28.04
C ASP A 612 14.50 -21.08 26.53
N MET A 613 15.09 -20.22 25.71
CA MET A 613 15.00 -20.31 24.25
C MET A 613 16.19 -21.08 23.71
N LYS A 614 15.95 -21.94 22.70
CA LYS A 614 17.00 -22.65 21.98
C LYS A 614 16.83 -22.42 20.49
N MET A 615 17.90 -22.02 19.83
CA MET A 615 18.01 -22.05 18.37
C MET A 615 18.61 -23.40 17.97
N VAL A 616 17.93 -24.11 17.09
CA VAL A 616 18.38 -25.41 16.57
C VAL A 616 18.62 -25.26 15.08
N THR A 617 19.82 -25.59 14.63
CA THR A 617 20.25 -25.53 13.23
C THR A 617 20.74 -26.91 12.80
N ALA A 618 20.15 -27.48 11.75
CA ALA A 618 20.60 -28.72 11.17
C ALA A 618 21.40 -28.44 9.89
N LEU A 619 22.57 -29.06 9.75
CA LEU A 619 23.51 -28.90 8.64
C LEU A 619 23.94 -30.27 8.10
N THR A 620 24.19 -30.36 6.80
CA THR A 620 24.81 -31.54 6.16
C THR A 620 25.79 -31.14 5.07
N SER A 621 26.66 -32.06 4.67
CA SER A 621 27.64 -31.87 3.60
C SER A 621 27.57 -33.00 2.56
N LYS A 622 27.97 -32.70 1.33
CA LYS A 622 28.06 -33.66 0.20
C LYS A 622 29.08 -34.77 0.46
N GLU A 623 30.10 -34.50 1.28
CA GLU A 623 31.15 -35.46 1.62
C GLU A 623 30.67 -36.48 2.66
N THR A 624 29.76 -36.07 3.55
CA THR A 624 29.18 -36.90 4.62
C THR A 624 27.70 -37.19 4.33
N LYS A 625 27.42 -37.92 3.24
CA LYS A 625 26.05 -38.18 2.75
C LYS A 625 25.12 -38.91 3.73
N ASN A 626 25.65 -39.46 4.82
CA ASN A 626 24.88 -40.26 5.78
C ASN A 626 24.78 -39.56 7.15
N GLN A 627 25.29 -38.32 7.30
CA GLN A 627 25.32 -37.62 8.58
C GLN A 627 24.57 -36.29 8.53
N VAL A 628 23.81 -36.02 9.60
CA VAL A 628 23.16 -34.73 9.86
C VAL A 628 23.69 -34.17 11.17
N HIS A 629 24.30 -32.98 11.10
CA HIS A 629 24.84 -32.29 12.26
C HIS A 629 23.81 -31.28 12.77
N ILE A 630 23.33 -31.47 14.00
CA ILE A 630 22.39 -30.58 14.68
C ILE A 630 23.17 -29.75 15.69
N PHE A 631 23.16 -28.44 15.51
CA PHE A 631 23.70 -27.46 16.45
C PHE A 631 22.55 -26.85 17.25
N SER A 632 22.64 -26.90 18.58
CA SER A 632 21.70 -26.25 19.48
C SER A 632 22.40 -25.16 20.29
N VAL A 633 21.94 -23.92 20.15
CA VAL A 633 22.45 -22.73 20.83
C VAL A 633 21.36 -22.22 21.78
N GLY A 634 21.62 -22.25 23.08
CA GLY A 634 20.73 -21.61 24.05
C GLY A 634 20.82 -20.09 23.97
N ILE A 635 19.70 -19.39 24.15
CA ILE A 635 19.65 -17.93 24.20
C ILE A 635 18.92 -17.49 25.46
N ASP A 636 19.62 -16.69 26.25
CA ASP A 636 19.04 -15.96 27.36
C ASP A 636 18.59 -14.59 26.86
N ILE A 637 17.36 -14.19 27.18
CA ILE A 637 16.78 -12.92 26.72
C ILE A 637 16.35 -12.11 27.94
N VAL A 638 16.96 -10.94 28.11
CA VAL A 638 16.64 -10.00 29.18
C VAL A 638 16.23 -8.69 28.56
N ASN A 639 14.99 -8.25 28.81
CA ASN A 639 14.40 -7.01 28.26
C ASN A 639 14.54 -6.91 26.72
N GLY A 640 14.34 -8.03 26.01
CA GLY A 640 14.41 -8.10 24.55
C GLY A 640 15.81 -8.09 23.96
N ILE A 641 16.86 -8.22 24.77
CA ILE A 641 18.25 -8.33 24.32
C ILE A 641 18.73 -9.76 24.57
N SER A 642 19.30 -10.38 23.54
CA SER A 642 19.76 -11.77 23.57
C SER A 642 21.25 -11.88 23.94
N SER A 643 21.57 -12.96 24.66
CA SER A 643 22.94 -13.43 24.86
C SER A 643 23.03 -14.91 24.52
N ASN A 644 23.99 -15.25 23.65
CA ASN A 644 24.22 -16.63 23.20
C ASN A 644 24.97 -17.43 24.27
N LEU A 645 24.44 -18.61 24.58
CA LEU A 645 25.12 -19.67 25.31
C LEU A 645 26.01 -20.49 24.34
N PRO A 646 27.01 -21.23 24.85
CA PRO A 646 27.87 -22.03 23.98
C PRO A 646 27.07 -23.06 23.16
N PRO A 647 27.40 -23.24 21.87
CA PRO A 647 26.71 -24.20 21.01
C PRO A 647 26.99 -25.63 21.47
N THR A 648 25.94 -26.43 21.52
CA THR A 648 26.02 -27.89 21.63
C THR A 648 25.81 -28.51 20.26
N SER A 649 26.50 -29.59 19.93
CA SER A 649 26.38 -30.24 18.62
C SER A 649 26.11 -31.73 18.78
N TYR A 650 25.17 -32.24 18.01
CA TYR A 650 24.81 -33.65 17.92
C TYR A 650 24.93 -34.10 16.47
N CYS A 651 25.33 -35.35 16.25
CA CYS A 651 25.39 -35.94 14.91
C CYS A 651 24.40 -37.11 14.85
N ILE A 652 23.49 -37.07 13.89
CA ILE A 652 22.63 -38.19 13.54
C ILE A 652 23.32 -38.94 12.41
N ASP A 653 23.64 -40.21 12.63
CA ASP A 653 24.18 -41.11 11.62
C ASP A 653 23.06 -42.00 11.08
N LEU A 654 22.81 -41.92 9.77
CA LEU A 654 21.79 -42.69 9.06
C LEU A 654 22.30 -44.07 8.61
N GLY A 655 23.52 -44.46 9.02
CA GLY A 655 24.12 -45.75 8.71
C GLY A 655 24.39 -45.90 7.22
N ASN A 656 23.73 -46.88 6.56
CA ASN A 656 23.91 -47.15 5.13
C ASN A 656 23.00 -46.32 4.22
N GLN A 657 22.12 -45.49 4.78
CA GLN A 657 21.17 -44.72 3.99
C GLN A 657 21.77 -43.37 3.57
N THR A 658 21.45 -42.95 2.35
CA THR A 658 21.92 -41.66 1.82
C THR A 658 20.86 -40.59 2.06
N LEU A 659 21.27 -39.48 2.69
CA LEU A 659 20.43 -38.32 2.93
C LEU A 659 20.13 -37.59 1.62
N ILE A 660 18.85 -37.29 1.39
CA ILE A 660 18.40 -36.46 0.26
C ILE A 660 18.11 -35.05 0.75
N ASP A 661 17.30 -34.92 1.80
CA ASP A 661 16.87 -33.63 2.35
C ASP A 661 16.37 -33.79 3.80
N PHE A 662 16.27 -32.67 4.53
CA PHE A 662 15.63 -32.64 5.85
C PHE A 662 14.94 -31.30 6.09
N LYS A 663 13.87 -31.32 6.88
CA LYS A 663 13.19 -30.10 7.37
C LYS A 663 12.57 -30.29 8.74
N PHE A 664 12.54 -29.22 9.55
CA PHE A 664 11.82 -29.21 10.81
C PHE A 664 10.31 -29.12 10.58
N LEU A 665 9.55 -30.10 11.09
CA LEU A 665 8.09 -30.08 11.05
C LEU A 665 7.54 -29.19 12.17
N ASP A 666 7.97 -29.48 13.39
CA ASP A 666 7.58 -28.78 14.60
C ASP A 666 8.82 -28.56 15.50
N ASP A 667 8.59 -28.10 16.72
CA ASP A 667 9.66 -27.78 17.66
C ASP A 667 10.42 -29.01 18.17
N ASP A 668 9.92 -30.23 17.93
CA ASP A 668 10.50 -31.48 18.46
C ASP A 668 10.79 -32.53 17.36
N THR A 669 10.35 -32.28 16.13
CA THR A 669 10.32 -33.28 15.06
C THR A 669 11.08 -32.80 13.83
N LEU A 670 12.09 -33.56 13.44
CA LEU A 670 12.85 -33.39 12.21
C LEU A 670 12.41 -34.47 11.21
N ILE A 671 11.96 -34.05 10.03
CA ILE A 671 11.69 -34.96 8.91
C ILE A 671 12.98 -35.10 8.12
N ILE A 672 13.41 -36.35 7.91
CA ILE A 672 14.58 -36.70 7.11
C ILE A 672 14.12 -37.54 5.93
N LEU A 673 14.44 -37.12 4.71
CA LEU A 673 14.23 -37.92 3.52
C LEU A 673 15.53 -38.65 3.18
N ALA A 674 15.48 -39.99 3.20
CA ALA A 674 16.63 -40.83 2.91
C ALA A 674 16.32 -41.85 1.79
N SER A 675 17.35 -42.19 1.00
CA SER A 675 17.30 -43.26 0.00
C SER A 675 17.99 -44.51 0.55
N GLY A 676 17.24 -45.63 0.59
CA GLY A 676 17.75 -46.98 0.84
C GLY A 676 17.79 -47.83 -0.44
N GLU A 677 18.22 -49.10 -0.34
CA GLU A 677 18.48 -50.01 -1.47
C GLU A 677 17.25 -50.35 -2.35
N SER A 678 16.03 -49.91 -2.01
CA SER A 678 14.84 -50.16 -2.87
C SER A 678 13.64 -49.21 -2.74
N LYS A 679 13.61 -48.26 -1.79
CA LYS A 679 12.52 -47.25 -1.65
C LYS A 679 13.03 -45.94 -1.06
N PHE A 680 12.43 -44.82 -1.49
CA PHE A 680 12.50 -43.54 -0.78
C PHE A 680 11.64 -43.65 0.48
N LEU A 681 12.24 -43.45 1.65
CA LEU A 681 11.52 -43.52 2.92
C LEU A 681 11.67 -42.19 3.65
N PRO A 682 10.56 -41.44 3.87
CA PRO A 682 10.57 -40.33 4.80
C PRO A 682 10.66 -40.90 6.22
N LEU A 683 11.70 -40.53 6.95
CA LEU A 683 11.93 -40.86 8.34
C LEU A 683 11.54 -39.67 9.21
N LEU A 684 10.67 -39.90 10.20
CA LEU A 684 10.36 -38.93 11.25
C LEU A 684 11.29 -39.20 12.42
N ILE A 685 12.25 -38.31 12.64
CA ILE A 685 13.16 -38.41 13.77
C ILE A 685 12.75 -37.42 14.84
N TYR A 686 12.38 -37.96 16.00
CA TYR A 686 12.28 -37.18 17.23
C TYR A 686 13.68 -36.97 17.77
N TYR A 687 14.14 -35.73 17.76
CA TYR A 687 15.40 -35.40 18.40
C TYR A 687 15.13 -35.12 19.90
N PRO A 688 15.95 -35.67 20.82
CA PRO A 688 15.68 -35.54 22.24
C PRO A 688 15.73 -34.08 22.67
N ARG A 689 14.75 -33.65 23.49
CA ARG A 689 14.90 -32.46 24.33
C ARG A 689 15.93 -32.79 25.42
N PRO A 690 17.11 -32.18 25.45
CA PRO A 690 17.92 -32.21 26.66
C PRO A 690 17.24 -31.39 27.76
#